data_AF-A0A857J7R9-F1
#
_entry.id   AF-A0A857J7R9-F1
#
_cell.length_a   1.000
_cell.length_b   1.000
_cell.length_c   1.000
_cell.angle_alpha   90.00
_cell.angle_beta   90.00
_cell.angle_gamma   90.00
#
_symmetry.space_group_name_H-M   'P 1'
#
loop_
_entity.id
_entity.type
_entity.pdbx_description
1 polymer ?
#
loop_
_entity_poly.entity_id
_entity_poly.type
_entity_poly.pdbx_seq_one_letter_code
_entity_poly.pdbx_strand_id
1 'polypeptide(L)'
;MAWALAELSATELTARNAMRKVREVFARRQLNVYCRHLPGWLALARPDLYEDRWPGLGRMYQELRHACSTGTRLLDAGGTWRQHITWYARHYGLPLTHFLALHETALVHQLVWELRGSLPSRDTIATLMQTCGGGGMHTVQGQARIVDHTNSIVTCVNAMAEHGFPTAGLEICMLLLARGVRLTKEQMRDLPLAVPGLAYAGGWYFPEAEQPVRFLGCRCDDPELQLFRGFAPMGLDSTGQASFAKHLVHSHPEGCSLQQCQALLRAWNTGLDERAACDYTAAFRRNAWLLPISETRFTVDPDLVCTSLRQFILANCTQPGSWLAHRHMPDAASQTGETPADGHGVRESRLVFGLLAQAVQRHALDSYLQTDCRGRQVFHNKKIRQQLLASHPGLCDTAIRDCLAHELPAHIDRTLAARQWLKAPASREQLAASLATLQARLPLLAFTDRSVLAAWVNRIDPEHYCTAKMLSQYIRRLPNSEARAVKKLDELIGGASLSCYLVPECRLLDLYALRNQLGLQGISITRKRLMELVLERRDAIAAAQGDPVDARLWDTSSRRQARVREIMALRKLEPGSPMPSWPLFEEALEQVLQVHAPGGARRHFSGSCAMEIYGHLELELAQRPSPRPTADPLPEPAPLPQQPDGAADLQRRKRTAGEAQDMPDEPVARRTRSAAARVPRAGAERRGRPGIRS
;
A
#
# COMPACT_ATOMS: atom_id res chain seq x y z
N MET A 1 11.26 0.02 -25.54
CA MET A 1 12.42 -0.13 -24.64
C MET A 1 13.69 0.39 -25.30
N ALA A 2 14.09 -0.13 -26.47
CA ALA A 2 15.27 0.36 -27.21
C ALA A 2 15.38 1.89 -27.31
N TRP A 3 14.30 2.60 -27.63
CA TRP A 3 14.27 4.07 -27.62
C TRP A 3 14.62 4.69 -26.27
N ALA A 4 14.10 4.14 -25.17
CA ALA A 4 14.38 4.65 -23.84
C ALA A 4 15.82 4.38 -23.41
N LEU A 5 16.39 3.24 -23.84
CA LEU A 5 17.78 2.91 -23.58
C LEU A 5 18.75 3.80 -24.36
N ALA A 6 18.40 4.18 -25.60
CA ALA A 6 19.19 5.12 -26.40
C ALA A 6 19.27 6.52 -25.77
N GLU A 7 18.30 6.86 -24.91
CA GLU A 7 18.29 8.11 -24.16
C GLU A 7 18.92 7.99 -22.76
N LEU A 8 19.42 6.80 -22.38
CA LEU A 8 20.17 6.62 -21.14
C LEU A 8 21.61 7.11 -21.32
N SER A 9 22.04 8.00 -20.43
CA SER A 9 23.43 8.47 -20.41
C SER A 9 24.34 7.47 -19.67
N ALA A 10 25.63 7.46 -19.99
CA ALA A 10 26.63 6.67 -19.25
C ALA A 10 26.67 7.01 -17.74
N THR A 11 26.23 8.21 -17.37
CA THR A 11 26.17 8.72 -15.99
C THR A 11 24.98 8.20 -15.17
N GLU A 12 24.03 7.48 -15.77
CA GLU A 12 22.90 6.86 -15.04
C GLU A 12 23.30 5.50 -14.45
N LEU A 13 24.28 5.52 -13.55
CA LEU A 13 24.95 4.34 -12.99
C LEU A 13 24.10 3.48 -12.03
N THR A 14 22.83 3.83 -11.79
CA THR A 14 21.97 3.06 -10.87
C THR A 14 20.67 2.62 -11.54
N ALA A 15 20.20 1.41 -11.20
CA ALA A 15 18.92 0.88 -11.66
C ALA A 15 17.74 1.84 -11.39
N ARG A 16 17.78 2.58 -10.27
CA ARG A 16 16.74 3.54 -9.90
C ARG A 16 16.68 4.72 -10.87
N ASN A 17 17.83 5.30 -11.21
CA ASN A 17 17.91 6.43 -12.13
C ASN A 17 17.51 6.02 -13.55
N ALA A 18 18.03 4.88 -14.02
CA ALA A 18 17.66 4.33 -15.32
C ALA A 18 16.15 4.02 -15.40
N MET A 19 15.56 3.42 -14.35
CA MET A 19 14.12 3.18 -14.29
C MET A 19 13.30 4.47 -14.34
N ARG A 20 13.72 5.52 -13.63
CA ARG A 20 13.07 6.84 -13.68
C ARG A 20 13.12 7.41 -15.09
N LYS A 21 14.29 7.40 -15.73
CA LYS A 21 14.46 7.92 -17.08
C LYS A 21 13.64 7.15 -18.11
N VAL A 22 13.62 5.82 -18.04
CA VAL A 22 12.79 4.99 -18.91
C VAL A 22 11.31 5.34 -18.73
N ARG A 23 10.85 5.56 -17.49
CA ARG A 23 9.48 6.02 -17.24
C ARG A 23 9.21 7.39 -17.83
N GLU A 24 10.15 8.34 -17.74
CA GLU A 24 10.03 9.67 -18.35
C GLU A 24 9.94 9.58 -19.88
N VAL A 25 10.77 8.74 -20.52
CA VAL A 25 10.71 8.51 -21.98
C VAL A 25 9.37 7.89 -22.37
N PHE A 26 8.91 6.88 -21.63
CA PHE A 26 7.64 6.21 -21.91
C PHE A 26 6.46 7.16 -21.69
N ALA A 27 6.50 7.98 -20.63
CA ALA A 27 5.50 9.00 -20.34
C ALA A 27 5.45 10.08 -21.45
N ARG A 28 6.61 10.57 -21.91
CA ARG A 28 6.69 11.52 -23.04
C ARG A 28 6.09 10.94 -24.32
N ARG A 29 6.26 9.63 -24.53
CA ARG A 29 5.70 8.89 -25.67
C ARG A 29 4.31 8.29 -25.40
N GLN A 30 3.68 8.64 -24.28
CA GLN A 30 2.33 8.19 -23.89
C GLN A 30 2.17 6.65 -23.85
N LEU A 31 3.27 5.93 -23.63
CA LEU A 31 3.25 4.48 -23.44
C LEU A 31 2.93 4.18 -21.98
N ASN A 32 1.69 3.76 -21.74
CA ASN A 32 1.19 3.46 -20.41
C ASN A 32 1.65 2.06 -19.95
N VAL A 33 2.87 1.95 -19.47
CA VAL A 33 3.42 0.67 -19.00
C VAL A 33 3.21 0.55 -17.50
N TYR A 34 2.24 -0.28 -17.10
CA TYR A 34 2.08 -0.72 -15.72
C TYR A 34 3.41 -1.29 -15.20
N CYS A 35 3.95 -0.63 -14.18
CA CYS A 35 5.36 -0.63 -13.79
C CYS A 35 5.98 -1.97 -13.37
N ARG A 36 5.20 -3.06 -13.25
CA ARG A 36 5.71 -4.33 -12.69
C ARG A 36 6.61 -5.12 -13.63
N HIS A 37 6.47 -4.96 -14.94
CA HIS A 37 7.25 -5.70 -15.93
C HIS A 37 8.49 -4.95 -16.41
N LEU A 38 8.48 -3.61 -16.27
CA LEU A 38 9.56 -2.73 -16.72
C LEU A 38 10.95 -3.08 -16.13
N PRO A 39 11.07 -3.47 -14.84
CA PRO A 39 12.34 -3.92 -14.27
C PRO A 39 12.94 -5.12 -15.00
N GLY A 40 12.12 -6.12 -15.34
CA GLY A 40 12.61 -7.30 -16.06
C GLY A 40 13.16 -6.96 -17.44
N TRP A 41 12.46 -6.08 -18.18
CA TRP A 41 12.92 -5.60 -19.48
C TRP A 41 14.21 -4.77 -19.40
N LEU A 42 14.30 -3.87 -18.41
CA LEU A 42 15.51 -3.07 -18.23
C LEU A 42 16.69 -3.95 -17.81
N ALA A 43 16.47 -4.95 -16.95
CA ALA A 43 17.52 -5.85 -16.50
C ALA A 43 18.04 -6.79 -17.59
N LEU A 44 17.18 -7.21 -18.55
CA LEU A 44 17.65 -7.96 -19.71
C LEU A 44 18.52 -7.09 -20.63
N ALA A 45 18.20 -5.81 -20.76
CA ALA A 45 18.94 -4.90 -21.64
C ALA A 45 20.21 -4.30 -20.99
N ARG A 46 20.20 -4.13 -19.66
CA ARG A 46 21.28 -3.60 -18.83
C ARG A 46 21.46 -4.45 -17.58
N PRO A 47 21.95 -5.70 -17.72
CA PRO A 47 22.12 -6.62 -16.60
C PRO A 47 23.09 -6.07 -15.55
N ASP A 48 24.07 -5.27 -15.98
CA ASP A 48 25.03 -4.57 -15.13
C ASP A 48 24.36 -3.71 -14.05
N LEU A 49 23.24 -3.05 -14.37
CA LEU A 49 22.51 -2.22 -13.40
C LEU A 49 21.80 -3.04 -12.31
N TYR A 50 21.65 -4.34 -12.52
CA TYR A 50 20.89 -5.25 -11.67
C TYR A 50 21.74 -6.38 -11.08
N GLU A 51 23.07 -6.32 -11.18
CA GLU A 51 23.96 -7.38 -10.71
C GLU A 51 23.77 -7.67 -9.22
N ASP A 52 23.57 -6.64 -8.39
CA ASP A 52 23.29 -6.80 -6.96
C ASP A 52 21.99 -7.57 -6.67
N ARG A 53 21.03 -7.51 -7.59
CA ARG A 53 19.70 -8.10 -7.44
C ARG A 53 19.57 -9.46 -8.10
N TRP A 54 20.17 -9.63 -9.28
CA TRP A 54 20.10 -10.82 -10.11
C TRP A 54 21.50 -11.16 -10.63
N PRO A 55 22.42 -11.56 -9.74
CA PRO A 55 23.79 -11.84 -10.13
C PRO A 55 23.84 -12.95 -11.18
N GLY A 56 24.63 -12.74 -12.25
CA GLY A 56 24.75 -13.67 -13.36
C GLY A 56 23.62 -13.62 -14.40
N LEU A 57 22.66 -12.69 -14.30
CA LEU A 57 21.57 -12.54 -15.29
C LEU A 57 22.09 -12.35 -16.72
N GLY A 58 23.13 -11.53 -16.89
CA GLY A 58 23.73 -11.29 -18.20
C GLY A 58 24.29 -12.57 -18.82
N ARG A 59 24.97 -13.41 -18.03
CA ARG A 59 25.50 -14.70 -18.47
C ARG A 59 24.38 -15.66 -18.86
N MET A 60 23.39 -15.83 -17.98
CA MET A 60 22.21 -16.68 -18.25
C MET A 60 21.52 -16.27 -19.56
N TYR A 61 21.36 -14.96 -19.77
CA TYR A 61 20.75 -14.42 -20.97
C TYR A 61 21.55 -14.76 -22.23
N GLN A 62 22.87 -14.58 -22.22
CA GLN A 62 23.72 -14.90 -23.38
C GLN A 62 23.76 -16.41 -23.67
N GLU A 63 23.79 -17.26 -22.65
CA GLU A 63 23.75 -18.72 -22.83
C GLU A 63 22.41 -19.16 -23.46
N LEU A 64 21.28 -18.62 -22.98
CA LEU A 64 19.96 -18.87 -23.58
C LEU A 64 19.86 -18.35 -25.02
N ARG A 65 20.38 -17.14 -25.28
CA ARG A 65 20.42 -16.57 -26.62
C ARG A 65 21.25 -17.43 -27.57
N HIS A 66 22.43 -17.86 -27.13
CA HIS A 66 23.30 -18.75 -27.88
C HIS A 66 22.58 -20.07 -28.20
N ALA A 67 21.99 -20.73 -27.19
CA ALA A 67 21.25 -21.98 -27.35
C ALA A 67 20.07 -21.85 -28.34
N CYS A 68 19.35 -20.74 -28.29
CA CYS A 68 18.26 -20.46 -29.24
C CYS A 68 18.77 -20.18 -30.66
N SER A 69 20.01 -19.71 -30.83
CA SER A 69 20.61 -19.40 -32.13
C SER A 69 21.28 -20.59 -32.82
N THR A 70 21.87 -21.53 -32.07
CA THR A 70 22.82 -22.51 -32.63
C THR A 70 22.28 -23.90 -32.93
N GLY A 71 21.13 -24.33 -32.42
CA GLY A 71 20.76 -25.72 -32.73
C GLY A 71 19.55 -26.37 -32.11
N THR A 72 18.64 -25.64 -31.45
CA THR A 72 17.40 -26.25 -30.97
C THR A 72 16.24 -25.32 -31.26
N ARG A 73 15.14 -25.88 -31.78
CA ARG A 73 13.84 -25.22 -31.96
C ARG A 73 13.18 -24.88 -30.61
N LEU A 74 13.96 -24.31 -29.68
CA LEU A 74 13.56 -23.95 -28.32
C LEU A 74 12.38 -23.00 -28.36
N LEU A 75 12.42 -22.04 -29.27
CA LEU A 75 11.36 -21.05 -29.45
C LEU A 75 10.17 -21.56 -30.29
N ASP A 76 10.17 -22.83 -30.72
CA ASP A 76 9.03 -23.45 -31.42
C ASP A 76 8.32 -24.53 -30.60
N ALA A 77 9.02 -25.15 -29.65
CA ALA A 77 8.50 -26.28 -28.88
C ALA A 77 8.43 -25.95 -27.38
N GLY A 78 7.21 -25.83 -26.85
CA GLY A 78 6.98 -25.52 -25.43
C GLY A 78 7.64 -26.52 -24.47
N GLY A 79 7.67 -27.82 -24.81
CA GLY A 79 8.34 -28.86 -24.02
C GLY A 79 9.84 -28.61 -23.83
N THR A 80 10.56 -28.38 -24.93
CA THR A 80 12.00 -28.16 -24.92
C THR A 80 12.36 -26.85 -24.21
N TRP A 81 11.58 -25.79 -24.43
CA TRP A 81 11.73 -24.53 -23.69
C TRP A 81 11.54 -24.70 -22.18
N ARG A 82 10.47 -25.41 -21.75
CA ARG A 82 10.24 -25.69 -20.33
C ARG A 82 11.40 -26.45 -19.72
N GLN A 83 11.93 -27.48 -20.39
CA GLN A 83 13.07 -28.24 -19.90
C GLN A 83 14.30 -27.35 -19.67
N HIS A 84 14.59 -26.44 -20.61
CA HIS A 84 15.69 -25.49 -20.46
C HIS A 84 15.47 -24.55 -19.27
N ILE A 85 14.31 -23.90 -19.18
CA ILE A 85 14.02 -22.99 -18.07
C ILE A 85 14.04 -23.70 -16.72
N THR A 86 13.58 -24.95 -16.66
CA THR A 86 13.66 -25.80 -15.47
C THR A 86 15.12 -26.06 -15.09
N TRP A 87 15.98 -26.34 -16.07
CA TRP A 87 17.40 -26.52 -15.84
C TRP A 87 18.03 -25.25 -15.27
N TYR A 88 17.77 -24.07 -15.85
CA TYR A 88 18.28 -22.80 -15.33
C TYR A 88 17.78 -22.53 -13.90
N ALA A 89 16.49 -22.74 -13.64
CA ALA A 89 15.88 -22.56 -12.31
C ALA A 89 16.50 -23.48 -11.22
N ARG A 90 17.11 -24.60 -11.60
CA ARG A 90 17.79 -25.52 -10.68
C ARG A 90 19.27 -25.18 -10.45
N HIS A 91 19.95 -24.58 -11.43
CA HIS A 91 21.41 -24.44 -11.41
C HIS A 91 21.93 -23.02 -11.10
N TYR A 92 21.12 -21.98 -11.29
CA TYR A 92 21.56 -20.58 -11.20
C TYR A 92 21.23 -19.87 -9.87
N GLY A 93 20.71 -20.60 -8.89
CA GLY A 93 20.40 -20.09 -7.56
C GLY A 93 19.10 -19.28 -7.46
N LEU A 94 18.75 -18.91 -6.22
CA LEU A 94 17.45 -18.30 -5.88
C LEU A 94 17.17 -16.98 -6.63
N PRO A 95 18.12 -16.03 -6.77
CA PRO A 95 17.84 -14.74 -7.42
C PRO A 95 17.41 -14.88 -8.89
N LEU A 96 18.06 -15.76 -9.64
CA LEU A 96 17.74 -15.97 -11.05
C LEU A 96 16.48 -16.83 -11.23
N THR A 97 16.23 -17.80 -10.35
CA THR A 97 14.94 -18.50 -10.30
C THR A 97 13.78 -17.54 -10.03
N HIS A 98 13.99 -16.57 -9.13
CA HIS A 98 13.04 -15.50 -8.88
C HIS A 98 12.82 -14.61 -10.12
N PHE A 99 13.90 -14.22 -10.81
CA PHE A 99 13.80 -13.49 -12.08
C PHE A 99 12.96 -14.27 -13.10
N LEU A 100 13.26 -15.55 -13.33
CA LEU A 100 12.53 -16.39 -14.27
C LEU A 100 11.05 -16.53 -13.86
N ALA A 101 10.75 -16.73 -12.58
CA ALA A 101 9.38 -16.82 -12.09
C ALA A 101 8.55 -15.57 -12.41
N LEU A 102 9.12 -14.36 -12.28
CA LEU A 102 8.43 -13.09 -12.52
C LEU A 102 8.49 -12.60 -13.98
N HIS A 103 9.61 -12.81 -14.66
CA HIS A 103 10.01 -12.07 -15.85
C HIS A 103 10.31 -12.98 -17.05
N GLU A 104 10.02 -14.27 -16.97
CA GLU A 104 10.14 -15.19 -18.09
C GLU A 104 9.44 -14.67 -19.37
N THR A 105 8.26 -14.05 -19.26
CA THR A 105 7.59 -13.47 -20.44
C THR A 105 8.45 -12.40 -21.10
N ALA A 106 9.12 -11.53 -20.34
CA ALA A 106 10.02 -10.52 -20.90
C ALA A 106 11.24 -11.16 -21.57
N LEU A 107 11.79 -12.22 -20.98
CA LEU A 107 12.88 -13.01 -21.54
C LEU A 107 12.49 -13.64 -22.90
N VAL A 108 11.33 -14.29 -22.97
CA VAL A 108 10.81 -14.88 -24.21
C VAL A 108 10.63 -13.80 -25.28
N HIS A 109 10.01 -12.67 -24.93
CA HIS A 109 9.83 -11.58 -25.87
C HIS A 109 11.15 -11.04 -26.42
N GLN A 110 12.13 -10.81 -25.54
CA GLN A 110 13.43 -10.29 -25.93
C GLN A 110 14.15 -11.25 -26.88
N LEU A 111 14.18 -12.55 -26.55
CA LEU A 111 14.82 -13.57 -27.37
C LEU A 111 14.15 -13.74 -28.73
N VAL A 112 12.81 -13.77 -28.78
CA VAL A 112 12.08 -13.87 -30.06
C VAL A 112 12.31 -12.63 -30.92
N TRP A 113 12.26 -11.44 -30.32
CA TRP A 113 12.51 -10.19 -31.04
C TRP A 113 13.92 -10.15 -31.64
N GLU A 114 14.94 -10.49 -30.86
CA GLU A 114 16.33 -10.45 -31.32
C GLU A 114 16.65 -11.52 -32.38
N LEU A 115 16.07 -12.71 -32.27
CA LEU A 115 16.39 -13.83 -33.17
C LEU A 115 15.49 -13.91 -34.41
N ARG A 116 14.25 -13.42 -34.33
CA ARG A 116 13.26 -13.49 -35.43
C ARG A 116 12.85 -12.13 -36.00
N GLY A 117 13.33 -11.02 -35.42
CA GLY A 117 12.99 -9.66 -35.87
C GLY A 117 11.50 -9.31 -35.74
N SER A 118 10.74 -10.08 -34.97
CA SER A 118 9.28 -9.94 -34.84
C SER A 118 8.84 -10.09 -33.39
N LEU A 119 7.72 -9.46 -33.05
CA LEU A 119 7.12 -9.63 -31.73
C LEU A 119 6.43 -11.01 -31.67
N PRO A 120 6.67 -11.82 -30.62
CA PRO A 120 5.95 -13.08 -30.48
C PRO A 120 4.46 -12.83 -30.32
N SER A 121 3.65 -13.66 -30.98
CA SER A 121 2.20 -13.65 -30.75
C SER A 121 1.89 -14.14 -29.34
N ARG A 122 0.68 -13.81 -28.85
CA ARG A 122 0.19 -14.30 -27.57
C ARG A 122 0.17 -15.84 -27.53
N ASP A 123 -0.16 -16.47 -28.65
CA ASP A 123 -0.19 -17.93 -28.76
C ASP A 123 1.21 -18.52 -28.68
N THR A 124 2.21 -17.93 -29.34
CA THR A 124 3.61 -18.35 -29.20
C THR A 124 4.07 -18.30 -27.75
N ILE A 125 3.77 -17.21 -27.04
CA ILE A 125 4.12 -17.08 -25.62
C ILE A 125 3.40 -18.15 -24.80
N ALA A 126 2.10 -18.34 -25.03
CA ALA A 126 1.31 -19.32 -24.30
C ALA A 126 1.78 -20.77 -24.57
N THR A 127 2.20 -21.09 -25.79
CA THR A 127 2.80 -22.37 -26.17
C THR A 127 4.14 -22.58 -25.47
N LEU A 128 5.04 -21.60 -25.53
CA LEU A 128 6.34 -21.68 -24.85
C LEU A 128 6.19 -21.78 -23.34
N MET A 129 5.21 -21.08 -22.77
CA MET A 129 4.87 -21.14 -21.35
C MET A 129 4.04 -22.36 -20.95
N GLN A 130 3.61 -23.18 -21.91
CA GLN A 130 2.67 -24.29 -21.69
C GLN A 130 1.43 -23.86 -20.87
N THR A 131 0.93 -22.67 -21.18
CA THR A 131 -0.31 -22.12 -20.64
C THR A 131 -1.44 -22.13 -21.67
N CYS A 132 -1.18 -22.53 -22.92
CA CYS A 132 -2.21 -22.79 -23.92
C CYS A 132 -2.96 -24.10 -23.60
N GLY A 133 -4.30 -24.09 -23.63
CA GLY A 133 -5.12 -25.30 -23.56
C GLY A 133 -5.27 -25.96 -22.18
N GLY A 134 -4.63 -25.44 -21.13
CA GLY A 134 -4.90 -25.90 -19.76
C GLY A 134 -6.25 -25.34 -19.32
N GLY A 135 -7.28 -26.18 -19.23
CA GLY A 135 -8.51 -25.83 -18.53
C GLY A 135 -8.22 -25.24 -17.14
N GLY A 136 -9.19 -24.53 -16.54
CA GLY A 136 -8.99 -24.05 -15.17
C GLY A 136 -8.72 -25.20 -14.20
N MET A 137 -8.26 -24.89 -12.99
CA MET A 137 -7.94 -25.93 -11.98
C MET A 137 -9.17 -26.77 -11.58
N HIS A 138 -10.37 -26.36 -11.96
CA HIS A 138 -11.61 -27.12 -11.85
C HIS A 138 -11.75 -28.27 -12.87
N THR A 139 -10.82 -28.40 -13.82
CA THR A 139 -10.81 -29.47 -14.82
C THR A 139 -9.85 -30.59 -14.41
N VAL A 140 -10.16 -31.84 -14.78
CA VAL A 140 -9.29 -33.01 -14.54
C VAL A 140 -7.89 -32.80 -15.10
N GLN A 141 -7.79 -32.22 -16.31
CA GLN A 141 -6.50 -31.90 -16.95
C GLN A 141 -5.72 -30.83 -16.17
N GLY A 142 -6.40 -29.83 -15.62
CA GLY A 142 -5.77 -28.81 -14.76
C GLY A 142 -5.23 -29.40 -13.47
N GLN A 143 -6.01 -30.27 -12.81
CA GLN A 143 -5.59 -30.96 -11.58
C GLN A 143 -4.42 -31.93 -11.83
N ALA A 144 -4.47 -32.73 -12.91
CA ALA A 144 -3.44 -33.70 -13.25
C ALA A 144 -2.03 -33.08 -13.39
N ARG A 145 -1.93 -31.80 -13.76
CA ARG A 145 -0.64 -31.08 -13.84
C ARG A 145 0.00 -30.79 -12.49
N ILE A 146 -0.75 -30.90 -11.39
CA ILE A 146 -0.33 -30.52 -10.04
C ILE A 146 -0.27 -31.72 -9.10
N VAL A 147 -0.97 -32.82 -9.40
CA VAL A 147 -1.03 -34.02 -8.55
C VAL A 147 0.36 -34.48 -8.09
N ASP A 148 1.33 -34.59 -8.99
CA ASP A 148 2.70 -35.03 -8.68
C ASP A 148 3.52 -34.01 -7.86
N HIS A 149 2.96 -32.82 -7.62
CA HIS A 149 3.61 -31.71 -6.93
C HIS A 149 2.89 -31.30 -5.65
N THR A 150 1.71 -31.87 -5.38
CA THR A 150 0.89 -31.62 -4.19
C THR A 150 1.71 -31.69 -2.90
N ASN A 151 2.45 -32.78 -2.69
CA ASN A 151 3.27 -32.94 -1.48
C ASN A 151 4.34 -31.84 -1.36
N SER A 152 4.98 -31.46 -2.46
CA SER A 152 5.99 -30.39 -2.44
C SER A 152 5.37 -29.02 -2.11
N ILE A 153 4.18 -28.73 -2.63
CA ILE A 153 3.44 -27.49 -2.33
C ILE A 153 3.05 -27.47 -0.86
N VAL A 154 2.48 -28.57 -0.35
CA VAL A 154 2.06 -28.69 1.06
C VAL A 154 3.27 -28.57 1.99
N THR A 155 4.39 -29.25 1.72
CA THR A 155 5.61 -29.12 2.52
C THR A 155 6.13 -27.68 2.53
N CYS A 156 6.15 -27.00 1.37
CA CYS A 156 6.58 -25.61 1.25
C CYS A 156 5.68 -24.66 2.06
N VAL A 157 4.36 -24.90 2.02
CA VAL A 157 3.37 -24.08 2.74
C VAL A 157 3.42 -24.34 4.24
N ASN A 158 3.50 -25.59 4.66
CA ASN A 158 3.60 -25.96 6.06
C ASN A 158 4.89 -25.44 6.69
N ALA A 159 6.03 -25.54 6.00
CA ALA A 159 7.31 -25.02 6.51
C ALA A 159 7.25 -23.51 6.81
N MET A 160 6.60 -22.71 5.95
CA MET A 160 6.42 -21.29 6.22
C MET A 160 5.42 -21.03 7.35
N ALA A 161 4.31 -21.78 7.39
CA ALA A 161 3.33 -21.68 8.46
C ALA A 161 3.94 -22.04 9.82
N GLU A 162 4.85 -23.02 9.87
CA GLU A 162 5.66 -23.34 11.04
C GLU A 162 6.56 -22.18 11.45
N HIS A 163 7.09 -21.41 10.49
CA HIS A 163 7.77 -20.14 10.75
C HIS A 163 6.82 -19.00 11.11
N GLY A 164 5.51 -19.23 11.11
CA GLY A 164 4.48 -18.29 11.51
C GLY A 164 3.99 -17.39 10.37
N PHE A 165 4.28 -17.68 9.11
CA PHE A 165 3.90 -16.82 7.99
C PHE A 165 3.27 -17.62 6.84
N PRO A 166 2.36 -17.02 6.07
CA PRO A 166 1.88 -17.65 4.86
C PRO A 166 2.98 -17.63 3.77
N THR A 167 2.89 -18.58 2.83
CA THR A 167 3.78 -18.68 1.66
C THR A 167 3.30 -17.77 0.55
N ALA A 168 4.17 -16.96 -0.01
CA ALA A 168 3.79 -16.08 -1.10
C ALA A 168 3.56 -16.85 -2.40
N GLY A 169 2.63 -16.40 -3.23
CA GLY A 169 2.38 -17.09 -4.50
C GLY A 169 3.56 -17.09 -5.47
N LEU A 170 4.47 -16.12 -5.36
CA LEU A 170 5.72 -16.16 -6.11
C LEU A 170 6.61 -17.34 -5.70
N GLU A 171 6.60 -17.73 -4.43
CA GLU A 171 7.40 -18.85 -3.93
C GLU A 171 6.88 -20.18 -4.48
N ILE A 172 5.56 -20.33 -4.55
CA ILE A 172 4.93 -21.46 -5.25
C ILE A 172 5.25 -21.45 -6.74
N CYS A 173 5.25 -20.29 -7.40
CA CYS A 173 5.68 -20.19 -8.79
C CYS A 173 7.13 -20.64 -8.98
N MET A 174 8.05 -20.27 -8.08
CA MET A 174 9.45 -20.69 -8.13
C MET A 174 9.60 -22.21 -7.91
N LEU A 175 8.87 -22.77 -6.95
CA LEU A 175 8.81 -24.21 -6.68
C LEU A 175 8.36 -25.01 -7.91
N LEU A 176 7.29 -24.55 -8.56
CA LEU A 176 6.73 -25.18 -9.76
C LEU A 176 7.63 -24.98 -10.97
N LEU A 177 8.28 -23.82 -11.10
CA LEU A 177 9.25 -23.55 -12.17
C LEU A 177 10.42 -24.53 -12.12
N ALA A 178 10.97 -24.80 -10.93
CA ALA A 178 12.00 -25.82 -10.74
C ALA A 178 11.52 -27.25 -11.02
N ARG A 179 10.20 -27.47 -11.16
CA ARG A 179 9.58 -28.74 -11.55
C ARG A 179 9.05 -28.74 -13.00
N GLY A 180 9.30 -27.67 -13.75
CA GLY A 180 8.87 -27.53 -15.14
C GLY A 180 7.39 -27.21 -15.33
N VAL A 181 6.70 -26.82 -14.26
CA VAL A 181 5.30 -26.45 -14.30
C VAL A 181 5.13 -24.93 -14.24
N ARG A 182 4.27 -24.41 -15.12
CA ARG A 182 3.88 -23.01 -15.15
C ARG A 182 2.35 -22.91 -15.11
N LEU A 183 1.86 -22.13 -14.16
CA LEU A 183 0.43 -21.84 -14.01
C LEU A 183 0.13 -20.39 -14.39
N THR A 184 -1.08 -20.14 -14.90
CA THR A 184 -1.60 -18.78 -15.07
C THR A 184 -1.97 -18.17 -13.72
N LYS A 185 -2.20 -16.85 -13.68
CA LYS A 185 -2.64 -16.17 -12.45
C LYS A 185 -3.97 -16.74 -11.91
N GLU A 186 -4.89 -17.09 -12.80
CA GLU A 186 -6.17 -17.70 -12.44
C GLU A 186 -5.97 -19.11 -11.88
N GLN A 187 -5.13 -19.92 -12.53
CA GLN A 187 -4.79 -21.25 -12.03
C GLN A 187 -4.07 -21.22 -10.68
N MET A 188 -3.18 -20.24 -10.46
CA MET A 188 -2.57 -20.03 -9.15
C MET A 188 -3.66 -19.73 -8.10
N ARG A 189 -4.57 -18.78 -8.34
CA ARG A 189 -5.66 -18.47 -7.41
C ARG A 189 -6.50 -19.71 -7.08
N ASP A 190 -6.74 -20.56 -8.08
CA ASP A 190 -7.58 -21.74 -7.96
C ASP A 190 -6.79 -23.02 -7.58
N LEU A 191 -5.50 -22.90 -7.28
CA LEU A 191 -4.63 -24.00 -6.84
C LEU A 191 -5.17 -24.80 -5.63
N PRO A 192 -5.82 -24.18 -4.62
CA PRO A 192 -6.52 -24.89 -3.55
C PRO A 192 -7.48 -25.99 -4.01
N LEU A 193 -8.09 -25.85 -5.20
CA LEU A 193 -9.00 -26.86 -5.74
C LEU A 193 -8.29 -28.17 -6.12
N ALA A 194 -6.98 -28.15 -6.29
CA ALA A 194 -6.16 -29.32 -6.64
C ALA A 194 -5.28 -29.81 -5.47
N VAL A 195 -5.13 -29.01 -4.42
CA VAL A 195 -4.27 -29.28 -3.27
C VAL A 195 -5.13 -29.15 -2.00
N PRO A 196 -5.78 -30.24 -1.55
CA PRO A 196 -6.65 -30.20 -0.38
C PRO A 196 -5.92 -29.72 0.89
N GLY A 197 -6.62 -28.97 1.75
CA GLY A 197 -6.07 -28.41 3.00
C GLY A 197 -5.30 -27.10 2.83
N LEU A 198 -5.21 -26.58 1.60
CA LEU A 198 -4.57 -25.33 1.27
C LEU A 198 -5.61 -24.22 1.07
N ALA A 199 -5.41 -23.06 1.69
CA ALA A 199 -6.20 -21.86 1.43
C ALA A 199 -5.38 -20.82 0.64
N TYR A 200 -6.08 -19.91 -0.05
CA TYR A 200 -5.49 -18.78 -0.78
C TYR A 200 -6.22 -17.48 -0.50
N ALA A 201 -5.49 -16.45 -0.09
CA ALA A 201 -6.03 -15.09 0.05
C ALA A 201 -4.94 -14.03 -0.15
N GLY A 202 -5.29 -12.90 -0.77
CA GLY A 202 -4.39 -11.75 -0.88
C GLY A 202 -3.07 -11.98 -1.62
N GLY A 203 -2.91 -13.07 -2.39
CA GLY A 203 -1.63 -13.44 -3.01
C GLY A 203 -0.80 -14.47 -2.22
N TRP A 204 -1.35 -15.01 -1.13
CA TRP A 204 -0.67 -15.86 -0.18
C TRP A 204 -1.38 -17.20 0.00
N TYR A 205 -0.60 -18.23 0.28
CA TYR A 205 -1.02 -19.59 0.55
C TYR A 205 -0.71 -19.96 2.00
N PHE A 206 -1.64 -20.66 2.64
CA PHE A 206 -1.49 -21.09 4.03
C PHE A 206 -2.33 -22.35 4.26
N PRO A 207 -1.98 -23.20 5.24
CA PRO A 207 -2.88 -24.26 5.69
C PRO A 207 -4.20 -23.67 6.16
N GLU A 208 -5.34 -24.30 5.88
CA GLU A 208 -6.67 -23.77 6.23
C GLU A 208 -6.80 -23.40 7.73
N ALA A 209 -6.17 -24.17 8.61
CA ALA A 209 -6.16 -23.93 10.06
C ALA A 209 -5.25 -22.76 10.50
N GLU A 210 -4.36 -22.29 9.64
CA GLU A 210 -3.28 -21.34 9.94
C GLU A 210 -3.52 -19.96 9.31
N GLN A 211 -4.78 -19.56 9.13
CA GLN A 211 -5.15 -18.31 8.49
C GLN A 211 -4.66 -17.06 9.27
N PRO A 212 -3.83 -16.19 8.66
CA PRO A 212 -3.50 -14.88 9.24
C PRO A 212 -4.68 -13.90 9.09
N VAL A 213 -4.76 -12.91 9.98
CA VAL A 213 -5.83 -11.88 9.94
C VAL A 213 -5.56 -10.86 8.83
N ARG A 214 -4.28 -10.57 8.59
CA ARG A 214 -3.80 -9.61 7.59
C ARG A 214 -2.60 -10.21 6.86
N PHE A 215 -2.41 -9.76 5.63
CA PHE A 215 -1.30 -10.19 4.80
C PHE A 215 -0.25 -9.07 4.69
N LEU A 216 1.02 -9.47 4.63
CA LEU A 216 2.12 -8.56 4.34
C LEU A 216 1.95 -8.03 2.90
N GLY A 217 2.20 -6.73 2.70
CA GLY A 217 2.11 -6.11 1.38
C GLY A 217 2.96 -6.83 0.34
N CYS A 218 2.41 -7.07 -0.85
CA CYS A 218 2.96 -7.98 -1.84
C CYS A 218 4.23 -7.46 -2.54
N ARG A 219 5.39 -7.63 -1.92
CA ARG A 219 6.72 -7.56 -2.57
C ARG A 219 7.67 -8.57 -1.94
N CYS A 220 7.60 -9.81 -2.38
CA CYS A 220 8.46 -10.90 -1.89
C CYS A 220 9.94 -10.69 -2.21
N ASP A 221 10.24 -9.73 -3.10
CA ASP A 221 11.58 -9.25 -3.45
C ASP A 221 12.12 -8.19 -2.48
N ASP A 222 11.35 -7.79 -1.46
CA ASP A 222 11.76 -6.82 -0.45
C ASP A 222 12.73 -7.48 0.54
N PRO A 223 13.99 -7.05 0.62
CA PRO A 223 14.97 -7.59 1.57
C PRO A 223 14.51 -7.47 3.02
N GLU A 224 13.77 -6.40 3.37
CA GLU A 224 13.23 -6.21 4.73
C GLU A 224 12.24 -7.33 5.05
N LEU A 225 11.35 -7.64 4.11
CA LEU A 225 10.33 -8.67 4.27
C LEU A 225 10.94 -10.07 4.37
N GLN A 226 11.93 -10.37 3.52
CA GLN A 226 12.63 -11.66 3.54
C GLN A 226 13.36 -11.87 4.87
N LEU A 227 14.06 -10.84 5.36
CA LEU A 227 14.75 -10.88 6.64
C LEU A 227 13.77 -11.12 7.80
N PHE A 228 12.61 -10.45 7.77
CA PHE A 228 11.60 -10.54 8.83
C PHE A 228 10.88 -11.90 8.86
N ARG A 229 10.32 -12.33 7.73
CA ARG A 229 9.47 -13.53 7.64
C ARG A 229 10.23 -14.82 7.35
N GLY A 230 11.46 -14.72 6.84
CA GLY A 230 12.18 -15.84 6.23
C GLY A 230 11.79 -16.09 4.78
N PHE A 231 12.24 -17.22 4.23
CA PHE A 231 11.87 -17.66 2.88
C PHE A 231 11.58 -19.15 2.83
N ALA A 232 10.61 -19.51 1.97
CA ALA A 232 10.14 -20.87 1.86
C ALA A 232 11.17 -21.81 1.24
N PRO A 233 11.14 -23.12 1.55
CA PRO A 233 11.96 -24.13 0.89
C PRO A 233 11.42 -24.41 -0.53
N MET A 234 11.74 -23.52 -1.48
CA MET A 234 11.23 -23.56 -2.87
C MET A 234 12.06 -24.45 -3.82
N GLY A 235 13.24 -24.89 -3.41
CA GLY A 235 14.14 -25.73 -4.20
C GLY A 235 13.97 -27.22 -3.94
N LEU A 236 14.70 -28.06 -4.71
CA LEU A 236 14.80 -29.49 -4.41
C LEU A 236 15.66 -29.73 -3.15
N ASP A 237 16.67 -28.88 -2.92
CA ASP A 237 17.63 -29.02 -1.81
C ASP A 237 17.68 -27.80 -0.85
N SER A 238 16.78 -26.81 -1.02
CA SER A 238 16.82 -25.60 -0.17
C SER A 238 16.13 -25.86 1.17
N THR A 239 16.81 -25.63 2.29
CA THR A 239 16.23 -25.76 3.64
C THR A 239 15.36 -24.57 4.06
N GLY A 240 15.21 -23.54 3.21
CA GLY A 240 14.59 -22.28 3.59
C GLY A 240 15.51 -21.44 4.49
N GLN A 241 15.04 -20.26 4.90
CA GLN A 241 15.64 -19.47 5.98
C GLN A 241 14.58 -19.25 7.04
N ALA A 242 14.99 -19.44 8.29
CA ALA A 242 14.12 -19.24 9.44
C ALA A 242 13.61 -17.78 9.51
N SER A 243 12.47 -17.59 10.15
CA SER A 243 11.92 -16.25 10.41
C SER A 243 12.63 -15.56 11.58
N PHE A 244 13.16 -14.35 11.35
CA PHE A 244 13.60 -13.49 12.45
C PHE A 244 12.43 -13.14 13.38
N ALA A 245 11.25 -12.86 12.84
CA ALA A 245 10.05 -12.56 13.64
C ALA A 245 9.68 -13.70 14.60
N LYS A 246 9.72 -14.96 14.14
CA LYS A 246 9.55 -16.13 15.01
C LYS A 246 10.64 -16.19 16.08
N HIS A 247 11.90 -15.99 15.70
CA HIS A 247 13.03 -16.00 16.64
C HIS A 247 12.89 -14.92 17.71
N LEU A 248 12.48 -13.71 17.32
CA LEU A 248 12.21 -12.59 18.21
C LEU A 248 11.12 -12.92 19.23
N VAL A 249 10.00 -13.47 18.77
CA VAL A 249 8.86 -13.84 19.62
C VAL A 249 9.22 -14.95 20.61
N HIS A 250 10.04 -15.93 20.21
CA HIS A 250 10.45 -17.00 21.12
C HIS A 250 11.51 -16.55 22.14
N SER A 251 12.42 -15.65 21.73
CA SER A 251 13.48 -15.14 22.61
C SER A 251 12.97 -14.08 23.59
N HIS A 252 11.97 -13.30 23.16
CA HIS A 252 11.35 -12.23 23.94
C HIS A 252 9.81 -12.32 23.86
N PRO A 253 9.19 -13.32 24.50
CA PRO A 253 7.75 -13.57 24.41
C PRO A 253 6.90 -12.40 24.94
N GLU A 254 7.40 -11.66 25.93
CA GLU A 254 6.77 -10.45 26.48
C GLU A 254 7.10 -9.16 25.69
N GLY A 255 7.70 -9.29 24.52
CA GLY A 255 8.25 -8.18 23.74
C GLY A 255 9.63 -7.70 24.20
N CYS A 256 10.25 -6.86 23.39
CA CYS A 256 11.62 -6.39 23.56
C CYS A 256 11.76 -4.89 23.30
N SER A 257 12.81 -4.27 23.86
CA SER A 257 13.20 -2.91 23.47
C SER A 257 13.81 -2.87 22.07
N LEU A 258 13.90 -1.67 21.47
CA LEU A 258 14.53 -1.51 20.16
C LEU A 258 16.00 -1.94 20.16
N GLN A 259 16.74 -1.63 21.22
CA GLN A 259 18.14 -2.02 21.34
C GLN A 259 18.28 -3.55 21.43
N GLN A 260 17.39 -4.22 22.18
CA GLN A 260 17.36 -5.68 22.22
C GLN A 260 17.00 -6.28 20.87
N CYS A 261 16.03 -5.70 20.16
CA CYS A 261 15.65 -6.14 18.81
C CYS A 261 16.83 -6.02 17.84
N GLN A 262 17.54 -4.90 17.84
CA GLN A 262 18.72 -4.65 17.00
C GLN A 262 19.88 -5.60 17.34
N ALA A 263 20.17 -5.79 18.63
CA ALA A 263 21.20 -6.73 19.08
C ALA A 263 20.85 -8.17 18.67
N LEU A 264 19.59 -8.58 18.83
CA LEU A 264 19.12 -9.90 18.41
C LEU A 264 19.20 -10.07 16.89
N LEU A 265 18.84 -9.04 16.12
CA LEU A 265 18.91 -9.08 14.65
C LEU A 265 20.34 -9.28 14.16
N ARG A 266 21.33 -8.61 14.77
CA ARG A 266 22.76 -8.79 14.46
C ARG A 266 23.28 -10.16 14.88
N ALA A 267 22.87 -10.65 16.04
CA ALA A 267 23.24 -11.98 16.50
C ALA A 267 22.66 -13.07 15.58
N TRP A 268 21.45 -12.83 15.06
CA TRP A 268 20.75 -13.74 14.17
C TRP A 268 21.28 -13.70 12.74
N ASN A 269 21.60 -12.52 12.19
CA ASN A 269 22.23 -12.35 10.89
C ASN A 269 23.57 -11.61 11.04
N THR A 270 24.66 -12.39 11.12
CA THR A 270 26.03 -11.92 11.36
C THR A 270 26.60 -11.05 10.24
N GLY A 271 25.95 -11.02 9.07
CA GLY A 271 26.32 -10.14 7.97
C GLY A 271 25.84 -8.69 8.13
N LEU A 272 25.03 -8.38 9.15
CA LEU A 272 24.51 -7.04 9.40
C LEU A 272 25.42 -6.26 10.35
N ASP A 273 25.83 -5.07 9.93
CA ASP A 273 26.43 -4.09 10.83
C ASP A 273 25.37 -3.40 11.71
N GLU A 274 25.85 -2.54 12.62
CA GLU A 274 24.98 -1.82 13.55
C GLU A 274 23.97 -0.91 12.84
N ARG A 275 24.42 -0.21 11.82
CA ARG A 275 23.61 0.73 11.07
C ARG A 275 22.50 0.02 10.30
N ALA A 276 22.84 -1.06 9.60
CA ALA A 276 21.88 -1.88 8.87
C ALA A 276 20.83 -2.47 9.81
N ALA A 277 21.23 -2.96 10.98
CA ALA A 277 20.28 -3.46 11.99
C ALA A 277 19.34 -2.36 12.50
N CYS A 278 19.84 -1.14 12.72
CA CYS A 278 19.01 0.01 13.04
C CYS A 278 18.01 0.33 11.93
N ASP A 279 18.48 0.39 10.68
CA ASP A 279 17.66 0.72 9.50
C ASP A 279 16.55 -0.32 9.27
N TYR A 280 16.86 -1.61 9.35
CA TYR A 280 15.86 -2.69 9.26
C TYR A 280 14.85 -2.63 10.39
N THR A 281 15.28 -2.43 11.64
CA THR A 281 14.37 -2.33 12.78
C THR A 281 13.44 -1.12 12.66
N ALA A 282 13.96 0.02 12.19
CA ALA A 282 13.16 1.20 11.91
C ALA A 282 12.14 0.93 10.79
N ALA A 283 12.53 0.20 9.75
CA ALA A 283 11.65 -0.19 8.68
C ALA A 283 10.52 -1.13 9.15
N PHE A 284 10.83 -2.14 9.97
CA PHE A 284 9.84 -3.05 10.55
C PHE A 284 8.76 -2.29 11.34
N ARG A 285 9.14 -1.22 12.07
CA ARG A 285 8.17 -0.35 12.76
C ARG A 285 7.36 0.51 11.81
N ARG A 286 8.01 1.15 10.85
CA ARG A 286 7.37 2.00 9.84
C ARG A 286 6.33 1.22 9.02
N ASN A 287 6.63 -0.05 8.73
CA ASN A 287 5.73 -0.96 8.02
C ASN A 287 4.69 -1.64 8.94
N ALA A 288 4.70 -1.31 10.24
CA ALA A 288 3.84 -1.87 11.28
C ALA A 288 3.93 -3.41 11.41
N TRP A 289 5.11 -3.98 11.16
CA TRP A 289 5.40 -5.39 11.43
C TRP A 289 5.83 -5.63 12.87
N LEU A 290 6.50 -4.62 13.46
CA LEU A 290 6.74 -4.51 14.90
C LEU A 290 5.79 -3.46 15.48
N LEU A 291 4.97 -3.86 16.43
CA LEU A 291 4.01 -3.01 17.14
C LEU A 291 4.48 -2.68 18.54
N PRO A 292 4.29 -1.43 19.00
CA PRO A 292 4.52 -1.10 20.41
C PRO A 292 3.46 -1.78 21.27
N ILE A 293 3.90 -2.45 22.33
CA ILE A 293 3.03 -2.97 23.40
C ILE A 293 3.03 -2.03 24.62
N SER A 294 4.13 -1.30 24.83
CA SER A 294 4.28 -0.21 25.79
C SER A 294 5.18 0.88 25.20
N GLU A 295 5.49 1.93 25.97
CA GLU A 295 6.39 3.01 25.52
C GLU A 295 7.79 2.52 25.14
N THR A 296 8.25 1.42 25.73
CA THR A 296 9.64 0.93 25.58
C THR A 296 9.75 -0.46 24.98
N ARG A 297 8.64 -1.19 24.80
CA ARG A 297 8.64 -2.56 24.29
C ARG A 297 7.81 -2.74 23.02
N PHE A 298 8.31 -3.61 22.15
CA PHE A 298 7.74 -3.97 20.85
C PHE A 298 7.56 -5.48 20.72
N THR A 299 6.54 -5.89 19.96
CA THR A 299 6.29 -7.28 19.57
C THR A 299 5.94 -7.37 18.09
N VAL A 300 5.93 -8.57 17.53
CA VAL A 300 5.47 -8.82 16.15
C VAL A 300 3.95 -8.63 16.07
N ASP A 301 3.44 -7.99 15.01
CA ASP A 301 1.99 -7.84 14.81
C ASP A 301 1.32 -9.23 14.72
N PRO A 302 0.47 -9.62 15.70
CA PRO A 302 -0.17 -10.93 15.71
C PRO A 302 -1.13 -11.14 14.53
N ASP A 303 -1.54 -10.08 13.83
CA ASP A 303 -2.42 -10.21 12.66
C ASP A 303 -1.67 -10.65 11.40
N LEU A 304 -0.36 -10.41 11.32
CA LEU A 304 0.44 -10.72 10.13
C LEU A 304 0.93 -12.17 10.09
N VAL A 305 0.81 -12.86 11.22
CA VAL A 305 1.31 -14.22 11.42
C VAL A 305 0.19 -15.25 11.42
N CYS A 306 0.54 -16.49 11.10
CA CYS A 306 -0.34 -17.65 11.14
C CYS A 306 -0.85 -17.93 12.56
N THR A 307 -2.00 -18.61 12.64
CA THR A 307 -2.77 -18.88 13.86
C THR A 307 -1.91 -19.36 15.02
N SER A 308 -1.01 -20.33 14.81
CA SER A 308 -0.18 -20.90 15.88
C SER A 308 0.76 -19.86 16.51
N LEU A 309 1.52 -19.11 15.70
CA LEU A 309 2.40 -18.06 16.23
C LEU A 309 1.59 -16.88 16.80
N ARG A 310 0.44 -16.57 16.20
CA ARG A 310 -0.50 -15.56 16.72
C ARG A 310 -0.95 -15.91 18.14
N GLN A 311 -1.39 -17.15 18.37
CA GLN A 311 -1.83 -17.62 19.68
C GLN A 311 -0.68 -17.55 20.70
N PHE A 312 0.54 -17.93 20.28
CA PHE A 312 1.73 -17.78 21.13
C PHE A 312 1.98 -16.33 21.53
N ILE A 313 1.93 -15.38 20.59
CA ILE A 313 2.10 -13.94 20.88
C ILE A 313 1.00 -13.47 21.83
N LEU A 314 -0.26 -13.82 21.56
CA LEU A 314 -1.40 -13.40 22.36
C LEU A 314 -1.35 -13.94 23.79
N ALA A 315 -0.93 -15.19 23.98
CA ALA A 315 -0.82 -15.82 25.30
C ALA A 315 0.28 -15.20 26.17
N ASN A 316 1.33 -14.63 25.57
CA ASN A 316 2.48 -14.07 26.28
C ASN A 316 2.47 -12.52 26.32
N CYS A 317 1.47 -11.87 25.72
CA CYS A 317 1.36 -10.41 25.73
C CYS A 317 0.75 -9.92 27.05
N THR A 318 1.54 -9.22 27.85
CA THR A 318 1.13 -8.71 29.17
C THR A 318 0.12 -7.55 29.11
N GLN A 319 -0.04 -6.91 27.94
CA GLN A 319 -0.97 -5.79 27.73
C GLN A 319 -1.67 -5.84 26.35
N PRO A 320 -2.66 -6.72 26.15
CA PRO A 320 -3.35 -6.89 24.86
C PRO A 320 -4.26 -5.70 24.46
N GLY A 321 -4.25 -4.58 25.20
CA GLY A 321 -5.09 -3.41 24.94
C GLY A 321 -4.47 -2.36 24.01
N SER A 322 -3.14 -2.24 23.94
CA SER A 322 -2.45 -1.10 23.29
C SER A 322 -2.35 -1.22 21.76
N TRP A 323 -2.16 -2.43 21.22
CA TRP A 323 -1.98 -2.68 19.78
C TRP A 323 -3.22 -2.45 18.89
N LEU A 324 -4.44 -2.44 19.48
CA LEU A 324 -5.69 -2.23 18.76
C LEU A 324 -5.90 -0.74 18.40
N ALA A 325 -5.23 0.18 19.11
CA ALA A 325 -5.33 1.61 18.91
C ALA A 325 -4.70 2.10 17.59
N HIS A 326 -3.74 1.38 17.00
CA HIS A 326 -2.92 1.85 15.86
C HIS A 326 -3.36 1.35 14.44
N ARG A 327 -4.40 0.50 14.33
CA ARG A 327 -4.83 -0.26 13.11
C ARG A 327 -5.66 0.37 11.95
N HIS A 328 -5.48 1.58 11.40
CA HIS A 328 -6.33 2.00 10.23
C HIS A 328 -5.59 2.53 8.98
N MET A 329 -5.50 1.66 7.95
CA MET A 329 -5.52 1.95 6.51
C MET A 329 -6.22 0.74 5.83
N PRO A 330 -7.20 0.90 4.94
CA PRO A 330 -7.74 -0.21 4.16
C PRO A 330 -7.20 -0.20 2.74
N ASP A 331 -6.96 -1.40 2.21
CA ASP A 331 -7.04 -1.65 0.78
C ASP A 331 -7.71 -3.00 0.52
N ALA A 332 -8.33 -3.10 -0.67
CA ALA A 332 -9.02 -4.24 -1.27
C ALA A 332 -10.53 -4.44 -1.00
N ALA A 333 -11.24 -4.44 -2.13
CA ALA A 333 -12.66 -4.63 -2.33
C ALA A 333 -13.20 -5.99 -1.88
N SER A 334 -14.46 -6.00 -1.45
CA SER A 334 -15.33 -7.17 -1.53
C SER A 334 -16.52 -6.84 -2.42
N GLN A 335 -16.48 -7.37 -3.64
CA GLN A 335 -17.66 -7.71 -4.41
C GLN A 335 -18.05 -9.13 -4.01
N THR A 336 -19.20 -9.31 -3.35
CA THR A 336 -19.98 -10.55 -3.39
C THR A 336 -21.37 -10.27 -2.81
N GLY A 337 -22.40 -10.80 -3.47
CA GLY A 337 -23.70 -11.10 -2.88
C GLY A 337 -24.75 -10.00 -2.99
N GLU A 338 -25.65 -10.13 -3.97
CA GLU A 338 -26.97 -9.52 -3.90
C GLU A 338 -27.81 -10.29 -2.86
N THR A 339 -28.17 -9.60 -1.78
CA THR A 339 -29.38 -9.90 -1.00
C THR A 339 -30.36 -8.74 -1.17
N PRO A 340 -31.64 -9.00 -1.48
CA PRO A 340 -32.65 -7.95 -1.55
C PRO A 340 -33.17 -7.56 -0.17
N ALA A 341 -33.62 -6.29 -0.07
CA ALA A 341 -34.53 -5.74 0.93
C ALA A 341 -34.04 -5.70 2.40
N ASP A 342 -32.97 -4.93 2.68
CA ASP A 342 -32.98 -3.86 3.70
C ASP A 342 -31.56 -3.36 3.97
N GLY A 343 -31.35 -2.06 3.77
CA GLY A 343 -30.12 -1.38 4.20
C GLY A 343 -29.20 -0.96 3.06
N HIS A 344 -29.65 0.00 2.24
CA HIS A 344 -28.78 0.83 1.42
C HIS A 344 -27.88 1.74 2.29
N GLY A 345 -27.14 1.20 3.26
CA GLY A 345 -26.33 2.00 4.20
C GLY A 345 -27.14 2.69 5.30
N VAL A 346 -28.47 2.68 5.20
CA VAL A 346 -29.38 3.35 6.16
C VAL A 346 -29.33 2.68 7.53
N ARG A 347 -29.24 1.35 7.57
CA ARG A 347 -29.11 0.59 8.82
C ARG A 347 -27.83 0.99 9.55
N GLU A 348 -26.71 0.99 8.85
CA GLU A 348 -25.40 1.36 9.39
C GLU A 348 -25.40 2.80 9.90
N SER A 349 -26.01 3.71 9.14
CA SER A 349 -26.16 5.13 9.54
C SER A 349 -26.99 5.27 10.82
N ARG A 350 -28.10 4.51 10.93
CA ARG A 350 -28.93 4.48 12.16
C ARG A 350 -28.15 4.02 13.38
N LEU A 351 -27.26 3.04 13.23
CA LEU A 351 -26.42 2.55 14.31
C LEU A 351 -25.39 3.59 14.73
N VAL A 352 -24.68 4.19 13.77
CA VAL A 352 -23.62 5.17 14.04
C VAL A 352 -24.19 6.44 14.67
N PHE A 353 -25.16 7.08 14.02
CA PHE A 353 -25.76 8.30 14.56
C PHE A 353 -26.61 8.04 15.80
N GLY A 354 -27.21 6.85 15.92
CA GLY A 354 -27.91 6.44 17.15
C GLY A 354 -26.97 6.36 18.35
N LEU A 355 -25.77 5.80 18.17
CA LEU A 355 -24.74 5.80 19.22
C LEU A 355 -24.29 7.21 19.56
N LEU A 356 -24.00 8.05 18.57
CA LEU A 356 -23.54 9.42 18.79
C LEU A 356 -24.62 10.28 19.46
N ALA A 357 -25.90 10.11 19.11
CA ALA A 357 -27.03 10.77 19.79
C ALA A 357 -27.09 10.39 21.27
N GLN A 358 -26.94 9.11 21.60
CA GLN A 358 -26.90 8.64 23.00
C GLN A 358 -25.68 9.19 23.74
N ALA A 359 -24.53 9.27 23.08
CA ALA A 359 -23.32 9.84 23.65
C ALA A 359 -23.49 11.32 23.98
N VAL A 360 -24.11 12.11 23.09
CA VAL A 360 -24.42 13.53 23.35
C VAL A 360 -25.39 13.68 24.52
N GLN A 361 -26.48 12.91 24.56
CA GLN A 361 -27.45 12.93 25.66
C GLN A 361 -26.83 12.59 27.02
N ARG A 362 -25.78 11.76 27.03
CA ARG A 362 -25.06 11.35 28.25
C ARG A 362 -23.82 12.19 28.54
N HIS A 363 -23.61 13.30 27.82
CA HIS A 363 -22.39 14.11 27.90
C HIS A 363 -21.09 13.30 27.75
N ALA A 364 -21.13 12.24 26.94
CA ALA A 364 -20.04 11.28 26.74
C ALA A 364 -19.49 11.31 25.30
N LEU A 365 -19.81 12.36 24.51
CA LEU A 365 -19.35 12.48 23.12
C LEU A 365 -17.81 12.46 23.02
N ASP A 366 -17.12 13.12 23.96
CA ASP A 366 -15.64 13.19 23.99
C ASP A 366 -14.97 11.82 23.99
N SER A 367 -15.63 10.79 24.54
CA SER A 367 -15.12 9.42 24.52
C SER A 367 -14.97 8.85 23.10
N TYR A 368 -15.74 9.38 22.13
CA TYR A 368 -15.72 9.03 20.70
C TYR A 368 -14.97 10.03 19.84
N LEU A 369 -14.31 11.02 20.44
CA LEU A 369 -13.46 11.96 19.74
C LEU A 369 -11.98 11.57 19.91
N GLN A 370 -11.17 11.98 18.94
CA GLN A 370 -9.72 11.94 19.03
C GLN A 370 -9.15 13.18 18.38
N THR A 371 -7.92 13.49 18.74
CA THR A 371 -7.16 14.56 18.12
C THR A 371 -6.34 13.99 16.98
N ASP A 372 -6.51 14.52 15.76
CA ASP A 372 -5.66 14.15 14.63
C ASP A 372 -4.21 14.66 14.82
N CYS A 373 -3.31 14.32 13.90
CA CYS A 373 -1.91 14.75 13.96
C CYS A 373 -1.70 16.29 13.89
N ARG A 374 -2.78 17.07 13.86
CA ARG A 374 -2.79 18.53 13.72
C ARG A 374 -3.51 19.23 14.85
N GLY A 375 -3.93 18.52 15.90
CA GLY A 375 -4.65 19.14 17.00
C GLY A 375 -6.16 19.26 16.80
N ARG A 376 -6.72 18.73 15.68
CA ARG A 376 -8.15 18.88 15.37
C ARG A 376 -8.95 17.72 15.94
N GLN A 377 -10.13 18.02 16.49
CA GLN A 377 -11.07 16.99 16.90
C GLN A 377 -11.67 16.30 15.68
N VAL A 378 -11.54 14.99 15.62
CA VAL A 378 -12.16 14.11 14.62
C VAL A 378 -12.82 12.93 15.31
N PHE A 379 -13.76 12.27 14.63
CA PHE A 379 -14.37 11.05 15.18
C PHE A 379 -13.35 9.92 15.29
N HIS A 380 -13.39 9.23 16.43
CA HIS A 380 -12.61 8.05 16.71
C HIS A 380 -13.35 6.81 16.18
N ASN A 381 -13.35 6.61 14.86
CA ASN A 381 -14.10 5.54 14.17
C ASN A 381 -13.90 4.15 14.81
N LYS A 382 -12.69 3.83 15.29
CA LYS A 382 -12.41 2.58 16.03
C LYS A 382 -13.24 2.40 17.29
N LYS A 383 -13.38 3.45 18.12
CA LYS A 383 -14.15 3.38 19.37
C LYS A 383 -15.64 3.26 19.08
N ILE A 384 -16.12 4.03 18.08
CA ILE A 384 -17.49 3.90 17.56
C ILE A 384 -17.74 2.45 17.11
N ARG A 385 -16.81 1.87 16.35
CA ARG A 385 -16.88 0.47 15.91
C ARG A 385 -16.88 -0.49 17.09
N GLN A 386 -15.93 -0.37 18.01
CA GLN A 386 -15.81 -1.25 19.18
C GLN A 386 -17.11 -1.29 19.99
N GLN A 387 -17.72 -0.12 20.19
CA GLN A 387 -18.99 -0.02 20.90
C GLN A 387 -20.15 -0.70 20.15
N LEU A 388 -20.19 -0.56 18.81
CA LEU A 388 -21.24 -1.16 17.99
C LEU A 388 -21.04 -2.66 17.72
N LEU A 389 -19.80 -3.17 17.76
CA LEU A 389 -19.48 -4.57 17.45
C LEU A 389 -20.14 -5.56 18.42
N ALA A 390 -20.30 -5.18 19.69
CA ALA A 390 -20.94 -6.03 20.69
C ALA A 390 -22.39 -6.38 20.33
N SER A 391 -23.10 -5.48 19.64
CA SER A 391 -24.50 -5.66 19.24
C SER A 391 -24.66 -5.91 17.73
N HIS A 392 -23.65 -5.56 16.91
CA HIS A 392 -23.69 -5.61 15.45
C HIS A 392 -22.34 -6.06 14.85
N PRO A 393 -22.00 -7.36 14.95
CA PRO A 393 -20.69 -7.88 14.52
C PRO A 393 -20.40 -7.73 13.01
N GLY A 394 -21.41 -7.48 12.18
CA GLY A 394 -21.27 -7.26 10.73
C GLY A 394 -20.91 -5.83 10.30
N LEU A 395 -20.78 -4.87 11.22
CA LEU A 395 -20.47 -3.48 10.88
C LEU A 395 -18.97 -3.29 10.56
N CYS A 396 -18.66 -2.92 9.31
CA CYS A 396 -17.29 -2.65 8.88
C CYS A 396 -16.86 -1.19 9.13
N ASP A 397 -15.56 -0.94 9.25
CA ASP A 397 -15.00 0.42 9.45
C ASP A 397 -15.34 1.36 8.28
N THR A 398 -15.37 0.84 7.05
CA THR A 398 -15.76 1.60 5.86
C THR A 398 -17.17 2.16 5.98
N ALA A 399 -18.12 1.40 6.54
CA ALA A 399 -19.49 1.88 6.72
C ALA A 399 -19.55 3.05 7.71
N ILE A 400 -18.79 3.00 8.80
CA ILE A 400 -18.71 4.08 9.79
C ILE A 400 -18.09 5.32 9.17
N ARG A 401 -17.00 5.15 8.41
CA ARG A 401 -16.33 6.22 7.69
C ARG A 401 -17.23 6.87 6.65
N ASP A 402 -17.99 6.07 5.91
CA ASP A 402 -18.94 6.57 4.91
C ASP A 402 -20.08 7.35 5.55
N CYS A 403 -20.59 6.92 6.71
CA CYS A 403 -21.62 7.64 7.47
C CYS A 403 -21.12 8.99 8.01
N LEU A 404 -19.87 9.05 8.45
CA LEU A 404 -19.27 10.25 9.07
C LEU A 404 -18.45 11.09 8.07
N ALA A 405 -18.52 10.79 6.77
CA ALA A 405 -17.79 11.54 5.75
C ALA A 405 -18.25 13.01 5.74
N HIS A 406 -17.31 13.95 5.84
CA HIS A 406 -17.58 15.38 5.99
C HIS A 406 -18.46 15.77 7.20
N GLU A 407 -18.72 14.85 8.14
CA GLU A 407 -19.27 15.19 9.45
C GLU A 407 -18.13 15.59 10.39
N LEU A 408 -18.24 16.77 10.98
CA LEU A 408 -17.27 17.27 11.94
C LEU A 408 -17.83 17.17 13.35
N PRO A 409 -17.02 16.81 14.36
CA PRO A 409 -17.45 16.86 15.76
C PRO A 409 -18.06 18.20 16.15
N ALA A 410 -17.51 19.32 15.65
CA ALA A 410 -18.03 20.66 15.92
C ALA A 410 -19.45 20.92 15.39
N HIS A 411 -19.91 20.14 14.41
CA HIS A 411 -21.21 20.30 13.74
C HIS A 411 -22.17 19.14 13.99
N ILE A 412 -21.74 18.11 14.71
CA ILE A 412 -22.51 16.87 14.86
C ILE A 412 -23.86 17.11 15.55
N ASP A 413 -23.93 18.07 16.48
CA ASP A 413 -25.16 18.42 17.16
C ASP A 413 -26.27 18.85 16.21
N ARG A 414 -25.92 19.56 15.12
CA ARG A 414 -26.90 19.96 14.09
C ARG A 414 -27.43 18.73 13.36
N THR A 415 -26.54 17.84 12.93
CA THR A 415 -26.90 16.59 12.24
C THR A 415 -27.76 15.70 13.14
N LEU A 416 -27.39 15.60 14.43
CA LEU A 416 -28.11 14.82 15.44
C LEU A 416 -29.48 15.41 15.78
N ALA A 417 -29.59 16.73 15.92
CA ALA A 417 -30.86 17.42 16.16
C ALA A 417 -31.83 17.27 14.98
N ALA A 418 -31.31 17.33 13.75
CA ALA A 418 -32.09 17.14 12.53
C ALA A 418 -32.54 15.67 12.33
N ARG A 419 -31.89 14.71 13.02
CA ARG A 419 -32.17 13.27 12.95
C ARG A 419 -32.27 12.74 11.51
N GLN A 420 -31.42 13.25 10.61
CA GLN A 420 -31.54 13.03 9.17
C GLN A 420 -31.56 11.55 8.79
N TRP A 421 -30.80 10.69 9.48
CA TRP A 421 -30.77 9.24 9.23
C TRP A 421 -32.08 8.49 9.56
N LEU A 422 -33.05 9.17 10.20
CA LEU A 422 -34.39 8.67 10.46
C LEU A 422 -35.43 9.16 9.44
N LYS A 423 -35.06 10.11 8.57
CA LYS A 423 -35.93 10.62 7.52
C LYS A 423 -36.12 9.59 6.40
N ALA A 424 -37.08 9.87 5.51
CA ALA A 424 -37.34 9.02 4.36
C ALA A 424 -36.10 8.95 3.44
N PRO A 425 -35.76 7.80 2.86
CA PRO A 425 -34.71 7.73 1.85
C PRO A 425 -35.04 8.61 0.65
N ALA A 426 -34.06 9.34 0.12
CA ALA A 426 -34.23 10.14 -1.08
C ALA A 426 -34.64 9.28 -2.29
N SER A 427 -35.70 9.72 -2.98
CA SER A 427 -36.18 9.11 -4.23
C SER A 427 -35.17 9.32 -5.36
N ARG A 428 -35.36 8.60 -6.48
CA ARG A 428 -34.50 8.77 -7.66
C ARG A 428 -34.56 10.19 -8.23
N GLU A 429 -35.75 10.78 -8.26
CA GLU A 429 -36.03 12.12 -8.75
C GLU A 429 -35.40 13.17 -7.83
N GLN A 430 -35.52 12.98 -6.51
CA GLN A 430 -34.91 13.85 -5.51
C GLN A 430 -33.39 13.81 -5.56
N LEU A 431 -32.79 12.62 -5.70
CA LEU A 431 -31.36 12.47 -5.90
C LEU A 431 -30.90 13.16 -7.19
N ALA A 432 -31.64 13.02 -8.29
CA ALA A 432 -31.31 13.71 -9.53
C ALA A 432 -31.33 15.24 -9.38
N ALA A 433 -32.37 15.79 -8.74
CA ALA A 433 -32.49 17.23 -8.49
C ALA A 433 -31.41 17.76 -7.55
N SER A 434 -31.09 17.02 -6.49
CA SER A 434 -30.04 17.37 -5.52
C SER A 434 -28.66 17.35 -6.16
N LEU A 435 -28.35 16.32 -6.95
CA LEU A 435 -27.08 16.22 -7.67
C LEU A 435 -26.93 17.31 -8.73
N ALA A 436 -28.00 17.65 -9.46
CA ALA A 436 -27.99 18.77 -10.40
C ALA A 436 -27.73 20.12 -9.69
N THR A 437 -28.37 20.33 -8.53
CA THR A 437 -28.15 21.52 -7.70
C THR A 437 -26.71 21.59 -7.19
N LEU A 438 -26.15 20.46 -6.73
CA LEU A 438 -24.75 20.39 -6.30
C LEU A 438 -23.79 20.66 -7.46
N GLN A 439 -24.04 20.09 -8.63
CA GLN A 439 -23.17 20.26 -9.80
C GLN A 439 -23.14 21.73 -10.27
N ALA A 440 -24.26 22.45 -10.15
CA ALA A 440 -24.31 23.88 -10.44
C ALA A 440 -23.48 24.72 -9.44
N ARG A 441 -23.36 24.28 -8.18
CA ARG A 441 -22.58 24.96 -7.14
C ARG A 441 -21.10 24.57 -7.14
N LEU A 442 -20.81 23.31 -7.49
CA LEU A 442 -19.49 22.69 -7.45
C LEU A 442 -19.22 22.01 -8.80
N PRO A 443 -18.69 22.74 -9.80
CA PRO A 443 -18.47 22.23 -11.15
C PRO A 443 -17.59 20.98 -11.24
N LEU A 444 -16.70 20.77 -10.26
CA LEU A 444 -15.79 19.62 -10.17
C LEU A 444 -16.27 18.54 -9.19
N LEU A 445 -17.57 18.49 -8.90
CA LEU A 445 -18.22 17.52 -8.02
C LEU A 445 -17.86 16.05 -8.35
N ALA A 446 -17.64 15.74 -9.62
CA ALA A 446 -17.32 14.40 -10.12
C ALA A 446 -16.04 13.78 -9.50
N PHE A 447 -15.12 14.61 -8.99
CA PHE A 447 -13.87 14.19 -8.38
C PHE A 447 -14.00 13.82 -6.89
N THR A 448 -15.17 13.96 -6.30
CA THR A 448 -15.41 13.62 -4.90
C THR A 448 -15.87 12.18 -4.71
N ASP A 449 -15.55 11.63 -3.54
CA ASP A 449 -16.04 10.32 -3.14
C ASP A 449 -17.55 10.32 -2.89
N ARG A 450 -18.18 9.17 -3.12
CA ARG A 450 -19.64 9.04 -3.00
C ARG A 450 -20.16 9.28 -1.58
N SER A 451 -19.35 9.04 -0.56
CA SER A 451 -19.69 9.35 0.83
C SER A 451 -19.74 10.87 1.07
N VAL A 452 -18.79 11.62 0.50
CA VAL A 452 -18.80 13.09 0.50
C VAL A 452 -20.01 13.64 -0.26
N LEU A 453 -20.29 13.09 -1.45
CA LEU A 453 -21.48 13.46 -2.22
C LEU A 453 -22.77 13.25 -1.42
N ALA A 454 -22.89 12.11 -0.72
CA ALA A 454 -24.06 11.82 0.09
C ALA A 454 -24.21 12.82 1.24
N ALA A 455 -23.11 13.17 1.92
CA ALA A 455 -23.11 14.18 2.97
C ALA A 455 -23.57 15.55 2.44
N TRP A 456 -23.10 15.97 1.27
CA TRP A 456 -23.53 17.22 0.65
C TRP A 456 -24.99 17.19 0.16
N VAL A 457 -25.48 16.07 -0.35
CA VAL A 457 -26.90 15.88 -0.67
C VAL A 457 -27.74 16.07 0.60
N ASN A 458 -27.38 15.44 1.71
CA ASN A 458 -28.09 15.54 2.99
C ASN A 458 -28.14 16.97 3.54
N ARG A 459 -27.16 17.82 3.20
CA ARG A 459 -27.16 19.24 3.60
C ARG A 459 -28.09 20.11 2.75
N ILE A 460 -28.30 19.75 1.48
CA ILE A 460 -29.16 20.50 0.56
C ILE A 460 -30.61 20.03 0.64
N ASP A 461 -30.83 18.74 0.82
CA ASP A 461 -32.15 18.14 1.01
C ASP A 461 -32.25 17.53 2.41
N PRO A 462 -32.52 18.35 3.44
CA PRO A 462 -32.55 17.87 4.83
C PRO A 462 -33.77 17.01 5.16
N GLU A 463 -34.78 16.99 4.30
CA GLU A 463 -36.00 16.20 4.50
C GLU A 463 -35.85 14.74 4.06
N HIS A 464 -34.81 14.43 3.28
CA HIS A 464 -34.53 13.09 2.81
C HIS A 464 -33.12 12.66 3.15
N TYR A 465 -32.94 11.35 3.35
CA TYR A 465 -31.65 10.79 3.69
C TYR A 465 -31.01 10.07 2.50
N CYS A 466 -29.75 10.42 2.24
CA CYS A 466 -28.91 9.87 1.20
C CYS A 466 -27.67 9.21 1.82
N THR A 467 -27.30 8.05 1.29
CA THR A 467 -26.06 7.34 1.63
C THR A 467 -25.19 7.11 0.40
N ALA A 468 -23.91 6.83 0.60
CA ALA A 468 -22.99 6.46 -0.48
C ALA A 468 -23.46 5.22 -1.27
N LYS A 469 -24.11 4.26 -0.59
CA LYS A 469 -24.69 3.06 -1.23
C LYS A 469 -25.89 3.42 -2.10
N MET A 470 -26.75 4.35 -1.67
CA MET A 470 -27.87 4.83 -2.48
C MET A 470 -27.37 5.52 -3.77
N LEU A 471 -26.37 6.40 -3.67
CA LEU A 471 -25.77 7.03 -4.86
C LEU A 471 -25.13 6.01 -5.81
N SER A 472 -24.46 5.01 -5.26
CA SER A 472 -23.86 3.93 -6.06
C SER A 472 -24.92 3.14 -6.84
N GLN A 473 -26.06 2.86 -6.22
CA GLN A 473 -27.17 2.18 -6.88
C GLN A 473 -27.91 3.07 -7.87
N TYR A 474 -28.12 4.35 -7.54
CA TYR A 474 -28.66 5.35 -8.44
C TYR A 474 -27.86 5.36 -9.74
N ILE A 475 -26.52 5.54 -9.67
CA ILE A 475 -25.64 5.56 -10.85
C ILE A 475 -25.72 4.24 -11.62
N ARG A 476 -25.77 3.09 -10.93
CA ARG A 476 -25.87 1.77 -11.59
C ARG A 476 -27.19 1.61 -12.37
N ARG A 477 -28.29 2.18 -11.88
CA ARG A 477 -29.64 2.09 -12.47
C ARG A 477 -29.93 3.18 -13.52
N LEU A 478 -29.00 4.11 -13.75
CA LEU A 478 -29.12 5.08 -14.84
C LEU A 478 -29.16 4.36 -16.20
N PRO A 479 -29.87 4.91 -17.19
CA PRO A 479 -29.91 4.33 -18.53
C PRO A 479 -28.49 4.25 -19.11
N ASN A 480 -28.13 3.07 -19.61
CA ASN A 480 -26.89 2.90 -20.36
C ASN A 480 -27.08 3.48 -21.75
N SER A 481 -26.33 4.52 -22.09
CA SER A 481 -26.42 5.19 -23.38
C SER A 481 -25.03 5.53 -23.89
N GLU A 482 -24.50 4.63 -24.71
CA GLU A 482 -23.17 4.79 -25.29
C GLU A 482 -23.07 6.03 -26.17
N ALA A 483 -24.07 6.29 -27.03
CA ALA A 483 -24.09 7.47 -27.89
C ALA A 483 -24.02 8.79 -27.10
N ARG A 484 -24.73 8.87 -25.96
CA ARG A 484 -24.66 10.04 -25.07
C ARG A 484 -23.31 10.12 -24.35
N ALA A 485 -22.77 8.99 -23.89
CA ALA A 485 -21.45 8.95 -23.26
C ALA A 485 -20.34 9.40 -24.21
N VAL A 486 -20.39 8.93 -25.46
CA VAL A 486 -19.50 9.33 -26.55
C VAL A 486 -19.59 10.83 -26.79
N LYS A 487 -20.80 11.35 -27.03
CA LYS A 487 -21.01 12.79 -27.24
C LYS A 487 -20.44 13.63 -26.10
N LYS A 488 -20.66 13.21 -24.85
CA LYS A 488 -20.14 13.91 -23.66
C LYS A 488 -18.64 13.81 -23.50
N LEU A 489 -18.04 12.68 -23.87
CA LEU A 489 -16.60 12.53 -23.88
C LEU A 489 -15.98 13.44 -24.96
N ASP A 490 -16.57 13.51 -26.14
CA ASP A 490 -16.11 14.38 -27.23
C ASP A 490 -16.26 15.87 -26.88
N GLU A 491 -17.37 16.27 -26.26
CA GLU A 491 -17.56 17.62 -25.71
C GLU A 491 -16.48 17.97 -24.66
N LEU A 492 -16.14 17.02 -23.79
CA LEU A 492 -15.14 17.21 -22.75
C LEU A 492 -13.73 17.32 -23.34
N ILE A 493 -13.42 16.53 -24.37
CA ILE A 493 -12.12 16.56 -25.08
C ILE A 493 -11.96 17.86 -25.88
N GLY A 494 -13.03 18.34 -26.53
CA GLY A 494 -13.02 19.60 -27.25
C GLY A 494 -13.06 20.84 -26.35
N GLY A 495 -13.25 20.68 -25.04
CA GLY A 495 -13.40 21.77 -24.08
C GLY A 495 -12.17 22.00 -23.20
N ALA A 496 -12.09 23.20 -22.61
CA ALA A 496 -11.02 23.57 -21.67
C ALA A 496 -11.00 22.73 -20.38
N SER A 497 -12.12 22.08 -20.05
CA SER A 497 -12.29 21.28 -18.83
C SER A 497 -11.59 19.91 -18.86
N LEU A 498 -11.11 19.43 -20.02
CA LEU A 498 -10.38 18.15 -20.12
C LEU A 498 -9.22 18.09 -19.13
N SER A 499 -8.53 19.21 -18.97
CA SER A 499 -7.35 19.36 -18.12
C SER A 499 -7.61 18.99 -16.66
N CYS A 500 -8.80 19.26 -16.14
CA CYS A 500 -9.20 18.88 -14.78
C CYS A 500 -9.27 17.36 -14.60
N TYR A 501 -9.54 16.59 -15.66
CA TYR A 501 -9.67 15.14 -15.60
C TYR A 501 -8.34 14.41 -15.77
N LEU A 502 -7.21 15.12 -15.92
CA LEU A 502 -5.89 14.49 -16.03
C LEU A 502 -5.35 14.07 -14.66
N VAL A 503 -4.76 12.87 -14.59
CA VAL A 503 -4.11 12.37 -13.37
C VAL A 503 -2.78 13.11 -13.14
N PRO A 504 -2.42 13.48 -11.89
CA PRO A 504 -1.24 14.32 -11.63
C PRO A 504 0.10 13.71 -12.05
N GLU A 505 0.26 12.38 -11.94
CA GLU A 505 1.50 11.69 -12.33
C GLU A 505 1.46 11.09 -13.74
N CYS A 506 0.30 11.08 -14.39
CA CYS A 506 0.08 10.37 -15.65
C CYS A 506 -0.79 11.21 -16.58
N ARG A 507 -0.38 11.42 -17.83
CA ARG A 507 -1.15 12.10 -18.91
C ARG A 507 -2.42 11.34 -19.35
N LEU A 508 -3.14 10.73 -18.41
CA LEU A 508 -4.30 9.89 -18.57
C LEU A 508 -5.49 10.56 -17.90
N LEU A 509 -6.69 10.24 -18.40
CA LEU A 509 -7.92 10.70 -17.77
C LEU A 509 -8.27 9.84 -16.55
N ASP A 510 -8.75 10.49 -15.49
CA ASP A 510 -9.34 9.86 -14.33
C ASP A 510 -10.68 9.22 -14.71
N LEU A 511 -10.63 7.92 -14.99
CA LEU A 511 -11.80 7.12 -15.38
C LEU A 511 -12.86 7.05 -14.27
N TYR A 512 -12.49 7.24 -13.01
CA TYR A 512 -13.44 7.28 -11.90
C TYR A 512 -14.21 8.60 -11.92
N ALA A 513 -13.50 9.72 -12.01
CA ALA A 513 -14.11 11.05 -12.13
C ALA A 513 -14.97 11.17 -13.40
N LEU A 514 -14.50 10.68 -14.55
CA LEU A 514 -15.29 10.66 -15.79
C LEU A 514 -16.59 9.86 -15.65
N ARG A 515 -16.52 8.70 -15.00
CA ARG A 515 -17.71 7.87 -14.77
C ARG A 515 -18.68 8.55 -13.81
N ASN A 516 -18.18 9.23 -12.78
CA ASN A 516 -19.03 10.04 -11.89
C ASN A 516 -19.66 11.21 -12.64
N GLN A 517 -18.90 11.91 -13.49
CA GLN A 517 -19.42 13.01 -14.31
C GLN A 517 -20.55 12.56 -15.24
N LEU A 518 -20.38 11.42 -15.91
CA LEU A 518 -21.44 10.82 -16.72
C LEU A 518 -22.65 10.43 -15.86
N GLY A 519 -22.41 9.88 -14.66
CA GLY A 519 -23.45 9.56 -13.69
C GLY A 519 -24.25 10.79 -13.24
N LEU A 520 -23.57 11.91 -12.95
CA LEU A 520 -24.22 13.19 -12.62
C LEU A 520 -25.09 13.71 -13.77
N GLN A 521 -24.73 13.39 -15.01
CA GLN A 521 -25.50 13.73 -16.21
C GLN A 521 -26.58 12.69 -16.58
N GLY A 522 -26.82 11.72 -15.70
CA GLY A 522 -27.85 10.70 -15.91
C GLY A 522 -27.45 9.60 -16.91
N ILE A 523 -26.16 9.40 -17.16
CA ILE A 523 -25.62 8.42 -18.12
C ILE A 523 -24.88 7.33 -17.36
N SER A 524 -25.28 6.07 -17.56
CA SER A 524 -24.51 4.92 -17.09
C SER A 524 -23.58 4.41 -18.19
N ILE A 525 -22.38 4.01 -17.82
CA ILE A 525 -21.46 3.27 -18.67
C ILE A 525 -20.60 2.35 -17.81
N THR A 526 -20.26 1.17 -18.35
CA THR A 526 -19.35 0.26 -17.65
C THR A 526 -17.93 0.83 -17.66
N ARG A 527 -17.15 0.56 -16.60
CA ARG A 527 -15.75 1.01 -16.52
C ARG A 527 -14.92 0.51 -17.72
N LYS A 528 -15.14 -0.75 -18.12
CA LYS A 528 -14.46 -1.36 -19.27
C LYS A 528 -14.76 -0.60 -20.56
N ARG A 529 -16.05 -0.34 -20.85
CA ARG A 529 -16.42 0.37 -22.07
C ARG A 529 -15.94 1.83 -22.06
N LEU A 530 -16.05 2.53 -20.93
CA LEU A 530 -15.51 3.89 -20.82
C LEU A 530 -13.99 3.93 -21.09
N MET A 531 -13.24 2.95 -20.60
CA MET A 531 -11.80 2.84 -20.87
C MET A 531 -11.54 2.63 -22.37
N GLU A 532 -12.32 1.78 -23.05
CA GLU A 532 -12.23 1.58 -24.51
C GLU A 532 -12.51 2.89 -25.26
N LEU A 533 -13.57 3.61 -24.92
CA LEU A 533 -13.91 4.89 -25.56
C LEU A 533 -12.81 5.95 -25.38
N VAL A 534 -12.18 5.99 -24.20
CA VAL A 534 -11.03 6.89 -23.93
C VAL A 534 -9.81 6.48 -24.77
N LEU A 535 -9.56 5.17 -24.94
CA LEU A 535 -8.47 4.66 -25.78
C LEU A 535 -8.69 4.96 -27.27
N GLU A 536 -9.93 4.85 -27.75
CA GLU A 536 -10.32 5.21 -29.13
C GLU A 536 -10.03 6.69 -29.44
N ARG A 537 -10.07 7.56 -28.42
CA ARG A 537 -9.88 9.03 -28.54
C ARG A 537 -8.51 9.51 -28.09
N ARG A 538 -7.55 8.60 -27.93
CA ARG A 538 -6.23 8.91 -27.34
C ARG A 538 -5.53 10.09 -28.03
N ASP A 539 -5.62 10.18 -29.36
CA ASP A 539 -4.87 11.16 -30.14
C ASP A 539 -5.49 12.56 -29.98
N ALA A 540 -6.83 12.65 -29.91
CA ALA A 540 -7.54 13.88 -29.62
C ALA A 540 -7.30 14.35 -28.17
N ILE A 541 -7.28 13.42 -27.21
CA ILE A 541 -6.95 13.71 -25.81
C ILE A 541 -5.51 14.24 -25.70
N ALA A 542 -4.56 13.61 -26.39
CA ALA A 542 -3.17 14.03 -26.42
C ALA A 542 -2.99 15.45 -26.97
N ALA A 543 -3.72 15.81 -28.03
CA ALA A 543 -3.66 17.13 -28.63
C ALA A 543 -4.22 18.24 -27.73
N ALA A 544 -5.17 17.91 -26.85
CA ALA A 544 -5.83 18.84 -25.94
C ALA A 544 -5.14 18.96 -24.55
N GLN A 545 -3.97 18.33 -24.36
CA GLN A 545 -3.23 18.38 -23.08
C GLN A 545 -2.42 19.68 -22.93
N GLY A 546 -2.70 20.44 -21.87
CA GLY A 546 -1.88 21.57 -21.42
C GLY A 546 -0.81 21.17 -20.40
N ASP A 547 -0.01 22.14 -19.96
CA ASP A 547 1.04 21.94 -18.93
C ASP A 547 0.40 21.78 -17.54
N PRO A 548 0.58 20.65 -16.82
CA PRO A 548 -0.01 20.46 -15.52
C PRO A 548 0.76 21.21 -14.42
N VAL A 549 0.05 21.64 -13.38
CA VAL A 549 0.64 22.09 -12.11
C VAL A 549 1.39 20.92 -11.46
N ASP A 550 2.61 21.15 -10.98
CA ASP A 550 3.42 20.13 -10.29
C ASP A 550 2.64 19.55 -9.09
N ALA A 551 2.39 18.24 -9.12
CA ALA A 551 1.71 17.51 -8.06
C ALA A 551 2.38 17.74 -6.70
N ARG A 552 3.70 17.96 -6.68
CA ARG A 552 4.47 18.26 -5.46
C ARG A 552 4.05 19.55 -4.76
N LEU A 553 3.19 20.37 -5.34
CA LEU A 553 2.66 21.55 -4.68
C LEU A 553 1.50 21.24 -3.73
N TRP A 554 0.86 20.06 -3.85
CA TRP A 554 -0.38 19.70 -3.13
C TRP A 554 -0.59 18.20 -2.84
N ASP A 555 0.27 17.30 -3.31
CA ASP A 555 0.18 15.83 -3.17
C ASP A 555 0.19 15.29 -1.72
N THR A 556 0.70 16.05 -0.75
CA THR A 556 0.71 15.67 0.66
C THR A 556 -0.31 16.46 1.46
N SER A 557 -0.84 15.86 2.53
CA SER A 557 -1.77 16.55 3.43
C SER A 557 -1.17 17.87 3.96
N SER A 558 0.12 17.91 4.31
CA SER A 558 0.77 19.12 4.83
C SER A 558 0.84 20.24 3.79
N ARG A 559 1.06 19.88 2.51
CA ARG A 559 1.06 20.84 1.41
C ARG A 559 -0.35 21.35 1.10
N ARG A 560 -1.37 20.48 1.05
CA ARG A 560 -2.77 20.93 0.94
C ARG A 560 -3.13 21.92 2.02
N GLN A 561 -2.69 21.66 3.25
CA GLN A 561 -2.91 22.56 4.37
C GLN A 561 -2.23 23.92 4.18
N ALA A 562 -0.98 23.93 3.71
CA ALA A 562 -0.28 25.17 3.40
C ALA A 562 -1.05 25.97 2.35
N ARG A 563 -1.53 25.31 1.27
CA ARG A 563 -2.37 25.95 0.24
C ARG A 563 -3.68 26.49 0.80
N VAL A 564 -4.35 25.75 1.70
CA VAL A 564 -5.56 26.24 2.39
C VAL A 564 -5.26 27.50 3.21
N ARG A 565 -4.17 27.53 3.98
CA ARG A 565 -3.78 28.72 4.76
C ARG A 565 -3.44 29.91 3.88
N GLU A 566 -2.78 29.67 2.75
CA GLU A 566 -2.52 30.72 1.75
C GLU A 566 -3.82 31.25 1.14
N ILE A 567 -4.77 30.38 0.79
CA ILE A 567 -6.11 30.78 0.31
C ILE A 567 -6.85 31.60 1.39
N MET A 568 -6.81 31.14 2.64
CA MET A 568 -7.41 31.86 3.77
C MET A 568 -6.78 33.25 3.93
N ALA A 569 -5.45 33.37 3.90
CA ALA A 569 -4.75 34.65 3.98
C ALA A 569 -5.10 35.56 2.79
N LEU A 570 -5.06 35.04 1.57
CA LEU A 570 -5.35 35.76 0.34
C LEU A 570 -6.79 36.31 0.31
N ARG A 571 -7.74 35.52 0.81
CA ARG A 571 -9.17 35.87 0.86
C ARG A 571 -9.60 36.48 2.19
N LYS A 572 -8.67 36.70 3.12
CA LYS A 572 -8.94 37.22 4.47
C LYS A 572 -10.02 36.41 5.21
N LEU A 573 -9.96 35.09 5.07
CA LEU A 573 -10.86 34.16 5.73
C LEU A 573 -10.27 33.75 7.09
N GLU A 574 -11.09 33.85 8.13
CA GLU A 574 -10.77 33.39 9.48
C GLU A 574 -11.60 32.14 9.82
N PRO A 575 -11.16 31.30 10.78
CA PRO A 575 -12.01 30.24 11.33
C PRO A 575 -13.39 30.78 11.73
N GLY A 576 -14.46 30.14 11.27
CA GLY A 576 -15.85 30.58 11.38
C GLY A 576 -16.38 31.36 10.19
N SER A 577 -15.53 31.79 9.25
CA SER A 577 -15.97 32.50 8.04
C SER A 577 -16.83 31.60 7.14
N PRO A 578 -17.78 32.15 6.38
CA PRO A 578 -18.54 31.38 5.40
C PRO A 578 -17.61 30.84 4.31
N MET A 579 -17.94 29.64 3.80
CA MET A 579 -17.22 29.07 2.66
C MET A 579 -17.34 29.98 1.44
N PRO A 580 -16.24 30.35 0.75
CA PRO A 580 -16.32 31.16 -0.45
C PRO A 580 -17.10 30.43 -1.56
N SER A 581 -17.70 31.22 -2.46
CA SER A 581 -18.30 30.66 -3.67
C SER A 581 -17.23 29.97 -4.53
N TRP A 582 -17.65 29.00 -5.36
CA TRP A 582 -16.72 28.26 -6.19
C TRP A 582 -15.82 29.15 -7.07
N PRO A 583 -16.33 30.18 -7.79
CA PRO A 583 -15.47 31.05 -8.58
C PRO A 583 -14.41 31.79 -7.76
N LEU A 584 -14.77 32.26 -6.55
CA LEU A 584 -13.82 32.96 -5.66
C LEU A 584 -12.75 32.02 -5.10
N PHE A 585 -13.14 30.77 -4.82
CA PHE A 585 -12.21 29.72 -4.42
C PHE A 585 -11.27 29.35 -5.56
N GLU A 586 -11.78 29.11 -6.77
CA GLU A 586 -11.01 28.71 -7.93
C GLU A 586 -9.97 29.76 -8.30
N GLU A 587 -10.34 31.04 -8.32
CA GLU A 587 -9.40 32.14 -8.57
C GLU A 587 -8.31 32.23 -7.48
N ALA A 588 -8.64 31.96 -6.21
CA ALA A 588 -7.64 31.91 -5.13
C ALA A 588 -6.70 30.71 -5.28
N LEU A 589 -7.25 29.57 -5.66
CA LEU A 589 -6.50 28.34 -5.90
C LEU A 589 -5.53 28.52 -7.07
N GLU A 590 -5.95 29.15 -8.15
CA GLU A 590 -5.11 29.45 -9.31
C GLU A 590 -3.93 30.36 -8.95
N GLN A 591 -4.16 31.37 -8.11
CA GLN A 591 -3.09 32.25 -7.60
C GLN A 591 -2.11 31.47 -6.73
N VAL A 592 -2.62 30.69 -5.78
CA VAL A 592 -1.81 29.91 -4.83
C VAL A 592 -1.01 28.79 -5.50
N LEU A 593 -1.53 28.18 -6.55
CA LEU A 593 -0.84 27.17 -7.35
C LEU A 593 0.01 27.76 -8.48
N GLN A 594 0.07 29.09 -8.59
CA GLN A 594 0.82 29.80 -9.65
C GLN A 594 0.44 29.29 -11.05
N VAL A 595 -0.86 29.12 -11.28
CA VAL A 595 -1.42 28.71 -12.57
C VAL A 595 -1.04 29.69 -13.69
N HIS A 596 -0.81 30.96 -13.34
CA HIS A 596 -0.32 32.02 -14.21
C HIS A 596 1.10 32.45 -13.82
N ALA A 597 2.12 31.77 -14.32
CA ALA A 597 3.49 32.25 -14.20
C ALA A 597 3.70 33.47 -15.13
N PRO A 598 4.42 34.53 -14.71
CA PRO A 598 4.67 35.69 -15.57
C PRO A 598 5.36 35.27 -16.87
N GLY A 599 4.70 35.50 -18.02
CA GLY A 599 5.21 35.15 -19.35
C GLY A 599 5.08 33.67 -19.76
N GLY A 600 4.46 32.82 -18.94
CA GLY A 600 4.25 31.40 -19.22
C GLY A 600 2.83 31.08 -19.71
N ALA A 601 2.67 29.93 -20.39
CA ALA A 601 1.35 29.37 -20.68
C ALA A 601 0.59 29.04 -19.38
N ARG A 602 -0.74 29.18 -19.40
CA ARG A 602 -1.61 28.80 -18.27
C ARG A 602 -1.39 27.32 -17.95
N ARG A 603 -1.07 27.02 -16.69
CA ARG A 603 -0.97 25.64 -16.20
C ARG A 603 -2.33 25.13 -15.73
N HIS A 604 -2.51 23.83 -15.65
CA HIS A 604 -3.78 23.24 -15.23
C HIS A 604 -3.62 22.39 -13.98
N PHE A 605 -4.53 22.54 -13.02
CA PHE A 605 -4.64 21.64 -11.87
C PHE A 605 -5.70 20.56 -12.13
N SER A 606 -5.58 19.40 -11.47
CA SER A 606 -6.59 18.35 -11.55
C SER A 606 -7.81 18.70 -10.70
N GLY A 607 -8.99 18.20 -11.07
CA GLY A 607 -10.19 18.39 -10.27
C GLY A 607 -10.09 17.74 -8.89
N SER A 608 -9.32 16.65 -8.76
CA SER A 608 -9.00 16.07 -7.44
C SER A 608 -8.23 17.04 -6.55
N CYS A 609 -7.25 17.78 -7.08
CA CYS A 609 -6.54 18.83 -6.37
C CYS A 609 -7.50 19.87 -5.80
N ALA A 610 -8.35 20.41 -6.67
CA ALA A 610 -9.30 21.45 -6.30
C ALA A 610 -10.30 20.97 -5.25
N MET A 611 -10.91 19.80 -5.44
CA MET A 611 -11.91 19.28 -4.51
C MET A 611 -11.31 18.88 -3.15
N GLU A 612 -10.09 18.33 -3.12
CA GLU A 612 -9.40 18.04 -1.86
C GLU A 612 -9.07 19.33 -1.09
N ILE A 613 -8.52 20.34 -1.76
CA ILE A 613 -8.20 21.63 -1.13
C ILE A 613 -9.49 22.34 -0.68
N TYR A 614 -10.57 22.27 -1.47
CA TYR A 614 -11.89 22.79 -1.09
C TYR A 614 -12.42 22.12 0.17
N GLY A 615 -12.37 20.78 0.23
CA GLY A 615 -12.75 20.02 1.43
C GLY A 615 -11.89 20.38 2.65
N HIS A 616 -10.58 20.53 2.48
CA HIS A 616 -9.70 20.97 3.57
C HIS A 616 -10.00 22.40 4.04
N LEU A 617 -10.32 23.32 3.13
CA LEU A 617 -10.72 24.68 3.47
C LEU A 617 -12.02 24.68 4.28
N GLU A 618 -13.02 23.89 3.87
CA GLU A 618 -14.26 23.71 4.63
C GLU A 618 -13.98 23.25 6.08
N LEU A 619 -13.03 22.31 6.27
CA LEU A 619 -12.64 21.84 7.60
C LEU A 619 -11.95 22.90 8.45
N GLU A 620 -11.13 23.77 7.86
CA GLU A 620 -10.45 24.85 8.59
C GLU A 620 -11.41 25.98 8.98
N LEU A 621 -12.31 26.35 8.08
CA LEU A 621 -13.33 27.37 8.37
C LEU A 621 -14.36 26.87 9.39
N ALA A 622 -14.59 25.56 9.49
CA ALA A 622 -15.49 24.98 10.47
C ALA A 622 -14.94 24.94 11.91
N GLN A 623 -13.65 25.25 12.12
CA GLN A 623 -13.09 25.30 13.47
C GLN A 623 -13.71 26.46 14.25
N ARG A 624 -14.35 26.15 15.38
CA ARG A 624 -14.69 27.19 16.36
C ARG A 624 -13.39 27.70 16.98
N PRO A 625 -13.21 29.02 17.18
CA PRO A 625 -12.17 29.47 18.07
C PRO A 625 -12.41 28.79 19.42
N SER A 626 -11.48 27.94 19.86
CA SER A 626 -11.51 27.51 21.25
C SER A 626 -11.53 28.78 22.09
N PRO A 627 -12.39 28.89 23.12
CA PRO A 627 -12.11 29.87 24.16
C PRO A 627 -10.68 29.56 24.59
N ARG A 628 -9.76 30.51 24.38
CA ARG A 628 -8.46 30.44 25.04
C ARG A 628 -8.80 30.10 26.49
N PRO A 629 -8.21 29.06 27.11
CA PRO A 629 -8.26 29.00 28.55
C PRO A 629 -7.77 30.37 28.99
N THR A 630 -8.68 31.16 29.57
CA THR A 630 -8.29 32.31 30.38
C THR A 630 -7.20 31.74 31.25
N ALA A 631 -5.96 32.19 31.04
CA ALA A 631 -4.93 31.93 32.00
C ALA A 631 -5.52 32.44 33.30
N ASP A 632 -5.93 31.52 34.17
CA ASP A 632 -6.21 31.88 35.55
C ASP A 632 -4.99 32.70 35.97
N PRO A 633 -5.18 33.91 36.51
CA PRO A 633 -4.06 34.70 36.98
C PRO A 633 -3.26 33.78 37.91
N LEU A 634 -2.00 33.54 37.53
CA LEU A 634 -1.06 32.81 38.37
C LEU A 634 -1.19 33.38 39.78
N PRO A 635 -1.46 32.56 40.81
CA PRO A 635 -1.42 33.06 42.17
C PRO A 635 -0.06 33.72 42.39
N GLU A 636 -0.07 34.95 42.89
CA GLU A 636 1.15 35.69 43.19
C GLU A 636 2.12 34.78 43.95
N PRO A 637 3.40 34.73 43.56
CA PRO A 637 4.37 33.95 44.29
C PRO A 637 4.44 34.48 45.72
N ALA A 638 4.21 33.58 46.68
CA ALA A 638 4.36 33.89 48.09
C ALA A 638 5.75 34.52 48.34
N PRO A 639 5.84 35.57 49.19
CA PRO A 639 7.10 36.22 49.46
C PRO A 639 8.10 35.22 50.04
N LEU A 640 9.25 35.11 49.38
CA LEU A 640 10.37 34.28 49.83
C LEU A 640 10.86 34.78 51.20
N PRO A 641 11.13 33.88 52.17
CA PRO A 641 11.75 34.26 53.42
C PRO A 641 13.19 34.75 53.15
N GLN A 642 13.50 35.91 53.73
CA GLN A 642 14.82 36.55 53.66
C GLN A 642 15.92 35.59 54.13
N GLN A 643 16.88 35.28 53.25
CA GLN A 643 18.16 34.71 53.66
C GLN A 643 19.17 35.85 53.90
N PRO A 644 19.99 35.75 54.97
CA PRO A 644 20.96 36.77 55.31
C PRO A 644 22.22 36.70 54.43
N ASP A 645 22.86 37.85 54.32
CA ASP A 645 24.04 38.17 53.52
C ASP A 645 25.21 37.18 53.60
N GLY A 646 25.79 36.88 52.44
CA GLY A 646 26.99 36.04 52.32
C GLY A 646 27.68 36.11 50.96
N ALA A 647 27.71 37.29 50.32
CA ALA A 647 28.42 37.50 49.05
C ALA A 647 29.86 38.02 49.32
N ALA A 648 30.81 37.10 49.52
CA ALA A 648 32.25 37.46 49.50
C ALA A 648 33.22 36.39 48.98
N ASP A 649 32.84 35.12 48.80
CA ASP A 649 33.85 34.05 48.69
C ASP A 649 34.03 33.40 47.31
N LEU A 650 33.34 33.87 46.27
CA LEU A 650 33.36 33.23 44.94
C LEU A 650 34.25 33.92 43.89
N GLN A 651 34.87 35.06 44.20
CA GLN A 651 35.83 35.71 43.29
C GLN A 651 37.29 35.31 43.51
N ARG A 652 37.62 34.53 44.56
CA ARG A 652 39.02 34.15 44.87
C ARG A 652 39.52 32.88 44.18
N ARG A 653 38.65 32.04 43.61
CA ARG A 653 39.01 30.72 43.07
C ARG A 653 39.28 30.66 41.55
N LYS A 654 39.23 31.77 40.83
CA LYS A 654 39.51 31.82 39.37
C LYS A 654 40.89 32.37 38.99
N ARG A 655 41.83 32.51 39.93
CA ARG A 655 43.15 33.12 39.67
C ARG A 655 44.37 32.19 39.73
N THR A 656 44.18 30.87 39.80
CA THR A 656 45.31 29.92 39.77
C THR A 656 45.02 28.80 38.77
N ALA A 657 45.18 29.15 37.50
CA ALA A 657 45.68 28.23 36.49
C ALA A 657 47.10 28.69 36.15
N GLY A 658 48.07 27.80 36.23
CA GLY A 658 49.41 28.03 35.70
C GLY A 658 50.49 27.24 36.45
N GLU A 659 51.30 26.50 35.67
CA GLU A 659 52.59 25.86 36.04
C GLU A 659 52.44 24.50 36.77
N ALA A 660 53.11 23.40 36.43
CA ALA A 660 54.17 23.01 35.50
C ALA A 660 54.09 21.45 35.43
N GLN A 661 54.12 20.79 34.26
CA GLN A 661 55.30 20.24 33.56
C GLN A 661 55.71 18.81 33.99
N ASP A 662 56.12 18.02 32.98
CA ASP A 662 56.87 16.75 32.96
C ASP A 662 56.17 15.36 32.93
N MET A 663 56.44 14.69 31.79
CA MET A 663 56.42 13.24 31.45
C MET A 663 57.52 12.46 32.23
N PRO A 664 57.76 11.12 32.10
CA PRO A 664 57.26 10.11 31.13
C PRO A 664 56.98 8.67 31.69
N ASP A 665 56.64 7.77 30.75
CA ASP A 665 56.96 6.33 30.64
C ASP A 665 56.20 5.19 31.38
N GLU A 666 55.51 4.41 30.53
CA GLU A 666 55.59 2.93 30.35
C GLU A 666 54.84 1.91 31.26
N PRO A 667 54.62 0.68 30.75
CA PRO A 667 53.39 -0.11 30.94
C PRO A 667 53.57 -1.37 31.81
N VAL A 668 52.47 -1.99 32.23
CA VAL A 668 52.51 -3.36 32.80
C VAL A 668 51.40 -4.24 32.25
N ALA A 669 51.83 -5.34 31.65
CA ALA A 669 51.05 -6.49 31.22
C ALA A 669 50.93 -7.57 32.32
N ARG A 670 50.08 -8.57 32.03
CA ARG A 670 49.93 -9.92 32.65
C ARG A 670 49.03 -9.96 33.91
N ARG A 671 48.19 -10.97 34.14
CA ARG A 671 48.38 -12.40 33.85
C ARG A 671 47.07 -13.20 33.87
N THR A 672 47.12 -14.29 33.11
CA THR A 672 46.26 -15.46 32.94
C THR A 672 45.74 -16.16 34.20
N ARG A 673 44.59 -16.85 34.07
CA ARG A 673 44.45 -18.24 34.55
C ARG A 673 43.56 -19.09 33.63
N SER A 674 44.12 -20.25 33.31
CA SER A 674 43.61 -21.37 32.54
C SER A 674 42.81 -22.33 33.43
N ALA A 675 41.80 -23.01 32.87
CA ALA A 675 41.47 -24.38 33.24
C ALA A 675 40.78 -25.08 32.07
N ALA A 676 41.45 -26.12 31.57
CA ALA A 676 41.02 -27.06 30.55
C ALA A 676 40.45 -28.33 31.20
N ALA A 677 39.45 -28.95 30.57
CA ALA A 677 39.10 -30.38 30.61
C ALA A 677 37.83 -30.59 29.78
N ARG A 678 37.57 -31.65 29.02
CA ARG A 678 38.31 -32.81 28.53
C ARG A 678 37.37 -33.41 27.47
N VAL A 679 37.93 -33.87 26.36
CA VAL A 679 37.27 -34.74 25.38
C VAL A 679 37.06 -36.14 26.00
N PRO A 680 36.05 -36.90 25.55
CA PRO A 680 36.40 -38.17 24.92
C PRO A 680 35.69 -38.40 23.58
N ARG A 681 36.49 -38.93 22.66
CA ARG A 681 36.15 -39.55 21.38
C ARG A 681 36.09 -41.06 21.62
N ALA A 682 35.07 -41.74 21.10
CA ALA A 682 35.06 -43.11 20.54
C ALA A 682 33.59 -43.53 20.41
N GLY A 683 33.10 -44.19 19.36
CA GLY A 683 33.73 -44.76 18.18
C GLY A 683 32.74 -45.71 17.50
N ALA A 684 33.10 -46.10 16.28
CA ALA A 684 32.73 -47.31 15.54
C ALA A 684 31.24 -47.48 15.10
N GLU A 685 30.99 -47.46 13.78
CA GLU A 685 30.81 -48.66 12.91
C GLU A 685 29.33 -49.11 12.88
N ARG A 686 28.66 -49.52 11.80
CA ARG A 686 29.03 -50.17 10.54
C ARG A 686 27.78 -50.21 9.61
N ARG A 687 28.05 -50.18 8.30
CA ARG A 687 27.47 -50.98 7.17
C ARG A 687 25.95 -51.03 6.93
N GLY A 688 25.57 -50.79 5.66
CA GLY A 688 24.33 -51.35 5.09
C GLY A 688 23.79 -50.73 3.79
N ARG A 689 24.53 -50.78 2.69
CA ARG A 689 23.96 -50.95 1.31
C ARG A 689 24.14 -52.44 0.96
N PRO A 690 23.29 -53.10 0.13
CA PRO A 690 22.92 -52.62 -1.22
C PRO A 690 21.50 -53.02 -1.71
N GLY A 691 21.14 -52.59 -2.92
CA GLY A 691 20.04 -53.19 -3.69
C GLY A 691 19.62 -52.37 -4.91
N ILE A 692 20.12 -52.76 -6.09
CA ILE A 692 19.73 -52.31 -7.44
C ILE A 692 18.82 -53.39 -8.04
N ARG A 693 17.93 -52.97 -8.96
CA ARG A 693 17.08 -53.71 -9.93
C ARG A 693 15.67 -54.02 -9.37
N SER A 694 14.58 -53.63 -10.05
CA SER A 694 14.33 -53.67 -11.49
C SER A 694 13.57 -52.43 -11.99
#